data_AF-A0A0M9G6V0-F1
#
_entry.id   AF-A0A0M9G6V0-F1
#
_cell.length_a   1.000
_cell.length_b   1.000
_cell.length_c   1.000
_cell.angle_alpha   90.00
_cell.angle_beta   90.00
_cell.angle_gamma   90.00
#
_symmetry.space_group_name_H-M   'P 1'
#
loop_
_entity.id
_entity.type
_entity.pdbx_description
1 polymer ?
#
loop_
_entity_poly.entity_id
_entity_poly.type
_entity_poly.pdbx_seq_one_letter_code
_entity_poly.pdbx_strand_id
1 'polypeptide(L)'
;MKGIGRQSFLVVFDFDHTIVDCNTDEVIPTALGRRDELMSLIKEKDRMQWTKLIDTIIAPFSKDELVKAAHDSVTLDPKMPDVFHYLVQAQKQYALPAAAVAAADSKDIRATAVQDNMPSFLEINIASDANLLFIDAALDARLPFVKEHLSQIHCNPYYDLTAPGVDRNAGLEVCYGANRPARSTNVNDEAERDATHNAGRQRKSRVCWYEPYGHQCECCMAGGKPNMCKSRIIERLLQTTTLIDPTIIFVGDGGNDYCPILNVLRPRDYMFARRDFPVHHILCGVAKNPAGAGDIGGCCHIGLWKDAGELRELFQLALEHPAARLPTLARFRDVSAKEFRSVTMAKRIPAVLKRTLEESGNVAVTSAQGQARVRELILNAERDGFVPPLPGQAHVAGWLRNYAYVTEYDNADAAVVHDVAKRVGGAPDGAPADIIAPRWGQMPWLHGEIYFYHLLWQYLMLRDGDENTGAKADSAAAAAFDEPPLNVITAHAFSNPLSSQECQVTTTPGLVSPPVVPQQSARQYASLVCNPELVADGVVVRRVHADAKEGVPAKQVPYADMLKQPSGCVLPPVDAFFLPYRDIFSHEKRDVLVKFIHARVVPMLACQPWTASREYGGILLRWMLWGNGIDLSMFTMDQLTSAHASGDAAAAHGGEVALLQEREKVASLAQDVNLIGNEVGRVEAHLQRLLDPTDPGNGSRQIDIVNDNVGVEVVSDLCFGLWYVEQMALLGEAGKGGRVVYHVKPMPYYVSDVTPRDFDLTLRELEAAYTGSEFEADATKRAALRHVLEPFVQRVRDCFARGVFAVEADTVWTQPSEYRDLPPRVLNRYFYTQHVATPAKAVGVAEALAATGSPNTPQGLYRMNKTEVYPRSGLVLFKGDLNYRRLVGDRYWDRSDFITTLAPTDKADLHTAPQGYSAAEKALVEELTQDTPASALMDAPTFHEVITAYWPSHAVPVCAIRTIKSECCVGVPGDVKSRLDQELGIGWRVTGKYGEILFSG
;
A
#
# COMPACT_ATOMS: atom_id res chain seq x y z
N MET A 1 30.01 3.06 -1.47
CA MET A 1 28.71 3.54 -2.02
C MET A 1 27.94 2.55 -2.91
N LYS A 2 28.42 1.34 -3.28
CA LYS A 2 27.79 0.52 -4.34
C LYS A 2 26.54 -0.32 -3.97
N GLY A 3 26.04 -0.32 -2.73
CA GLY A 3 24.97 -1.25 -2.32
C GLY A 3 23.78 -0.67 -1.54
N ILE A 4 23.93 0.49 -0.88
CA ILE A 4 22.88 1.03 0.00
C ILE A 4 22.02 2.00 -0.80
N GLY A 5 20.74 1.66 -0.99
CA GLY A 5 19.83 2.39 -1.86
C GLY A 5 19.72 1.79 -3.27
N ARG A 6 19.54 0.47 -3.39
CA ARG A 6 19.12 -0.24 -4.61
C ARG A 6 17.81 -1.01 -4.34
N GLN A 7 16.93 -1.09 -5.34
CA GLN A 7 15.64 -1.78 -5.25
C GLN A 7 15.91 -3.28 -5.06
N SER A 8 15.36 -3.86 -3.99
CA SER A 8 15.46 -5.28 -3.71
C SER A 8 14.39 -6.07 -4.46
N PHE A 9 14.61 -7.35 -4.72
CA PHE A 9 13.68 -8.20 -5.47
C PHE A 9 13.39 -9.52 -4.75
N LEU A 10 12.10 -9.78 -4.49
CA LEU A 10 11.63 -11.05 -3.97
C LEU A 10 11.04 -11.84 -5.15
N VAL A 11 11.79 -12.84 -5.62
CA VAL A 11 11.34 -13.71 -6.71
C VAL A 11 10.68 -14.95 -6.12
N VAL A 12 9.45 -15.22 -6.53
CA VAL A 12 8.67 -16.37 -6.05
C VAL A 12 8.17 -17.16 -7.25
N PHE A 13 8.58 -18.41 -7.33
CA PHE A 13 8.18 -19.33 -8.39
C PHE A 13 7.11 -20.31 -7.88
N ASP A 14 6.05 -20.54 -8.65
CA ASP A 14 5.45 -21.88 -8.66
C ASP A 14 6.45 -22.88 -9.28
N PHE A 15 6.24 -24.18 -9.06
CA PHE A 15 7.19 -25.20 -9.50
C PHE A 15 6.74 -25.89 -10.78
N ASP A 16 5.55 -26.48 -10.74
CA ASP A 16 4.99 -27.24 -11.84
C ASP A 16 4.67 -26.32 -13.01
N HIS A 17 4.95 -26.77 -14.22
CA HIS A 17 4.83 -25.97 -15.44
C HIS A 17 5.52 -24.58 -15.39
N THR A 18 6.35 -24.30 -14.40
CA THR A 18 6.98 -23.00 -14.22
C THR A 18 8.48 -23.16 -14.19
N ILE A 19 9.03 -23.79 -13.15
CA ILE A 19 10.45 -24.18 -13.11
C ILE A 19 10.66 -25.41 -13.99
N VAL A 20 9.83 -26.44 -13.81
CA VAL A 20 9.83 -27.63 -14.65
C VAL A 20 8.78 -27.52 -15.75
N ASP A 21 9.02 -28.14 -16.90
CA ASP A 21 8.11 -28.07 -18.04
C ASP A 21 7.08 -29.22 -18.05
N CYS A 22 6.56 -29.56 -16.88
CA CYS A 22 5.56 -30.61 -16.66
C CYS A 22 4.88 -30.44 -15.30
N ASN A 23 3.78 -31.16 -15.08
CA ASN A 23 3.18 -31.32 -13.76
C ASN A 23 3.78 -32.55 -13.05
N THR A 24 4.54 -32.33 -11.97
CA THR A 24 5.19 -33.40 -11.21
C THR A 24 4.21 -34.38 -10.59
N ASP A 25 3.04 -33.91 -10.15
CA ASP A 25 1.95 -34.74 -9.61
C ASP A 25 1.30 -35.64 -10.67
N GLU A 26 1.56 -35.42 -11.96
CA GLU A 26 1.10 -36.28 -13.04
C GLU A 26 2.20 -37.20 -13.59
N VAL A 27 3.38 -36.65 -13.88
CA VAL A 27 4.45 -37.40 -14.57
C VAL A 27 5.13 -38.42 -13.66
N ILE A 28 5.30 -38.10 -12.37
CA ILE A 28 5.96 -39.01 -11.42
C ILE A 28 5.07 -40.23 -11.13
N PRO A 29 3.77 -40.07 -10.78
CA PRO A 29 2.87 -41.21 -10.71
C PRO A 29 2.77 -42.00 -12.01
N THR A 30 2.80 -41.34 -13.17
CA THR A 30 2.80 -42.02 -14.47
C THR A 30 4.03 -42.92 -14.64
N ALA A 31 5.22 -42.43 -14.29
CA ALA A 31 6.46 -43.21 -14.34
C ALA A 31 6.45 -44.41 -13.37
N LEU A 32 5.68 -44.33 -12.29
CA LEU A 32 5.45 -45.42 -11.34
C LEU A 32 4.31 -46.38 -11.77
N GLY A 33 3.74 -46.18 -12.96
CA GLY A 33 2.63 -47.01 -13.47
C GLY A 33 1.27 -46.71 -12.83
N ARG A 34 1.07 -45.52 -12.25
CA ARG A 34 -0.16 -45.11 -11.53
C ARG A 34 -1.07 -44.17 -12.32
N ARG A 35 -0.82 -43.96 -13.61
CA ARG A 35 -1.59 -43.02 -14.44
C ARG A 35 -3.10 -43.31 -14.44
N ASP A 36 -3.47 -44.57 -14.67
CA ASP A 36 -4.88 -44.95 -14.78
C ASP A 36 -5.62 -44.81 -13.44
N GLU A 37 -4.94 -45.12 -12.34
CA GLU A 37 -5.44 -44.97 -10.97
C GLU A 37 -5.65 -43.49 -10.63
N LEU A 38 -4.65 -42.63 -10.93
CA LEU A 38 -4.74 -41.18 -10.78
C LEU A 38 -5.92 -40.59 -11.56
N MET A 39 -6.05 -40.95 -12.85
CA MET A 39 -7.13 -40.46 -13.71
C MET A 39 -8.51 -40.95 -13.29
N SER A 40 -8.61 -42.14 -12.70
CA SER A 40 -9.85 -42.65 -12.12
C SER A 40 -10.28 -41.83 -10.91
N LEU A 41 -9.37 -41.58 -9.97
CA LEU A 41 -9.65 -40.82 -8.74
C LEU A 41 -10.02 -39.36 -9.02
N ILE A 42 -9.38 -38.73 -10.01
CA ILE A 42 -9.71 -37.35 -10.42
C ILE A 42 -11.15 -37.22 -10.91
N LYS A 43 -11.72 -38.28 -11.51
CA LYS A 43 -13.07 -38.29 -12.10
C LYS A 43 -14.19 -38.63 -11.11
N GLU A 44 -13.86 -38.98 -9.86
CA GLU A 44 -14.85 -39.34 -8.86
C GLU A 44 -15.76 -38.16 -8.48
N LYS A 45 -17.02 -38.48 -8.16
CA LYS A 45 -18.10 -37.49 -7.98
C LYS A 45 -17.92 -36.60 -6.75
N ASP A 46 -17.28 -37.11 -5.69
CA ASP A 46 -16.82 -36.35 -4.52
C ASP A 46 -15.30 -36.31 -4.54
N ARG A 47 -14.76 -35.47 -5.44
CA ARG A 47 -13.31 -35.39 -5.70
C ARG A 47 -12.55 -35.17 -4.39
N MET A 48 -11.61 -36.06 -4.11
CA MET A 48 -10.68 -35.92 -2.99
C MET A 48 -9.90 -34.59 -3.11
N GLN A 49 -9.52 -34.00 -1.98
CA GLN A 49 -8.60 -32.87 -1.99
C GLN A 49 -7.27 -33.30 -2.65
N TRP A 50 -6.66 -32.42 -3.45
CA TRP A 50 -5.56 -32.78 -4.36
C TRP A 50 -4.35 -33.40 -3.63
N THR A 51 -3.89 -32.78 -2.54
CA THR A 51 -2.78 -33.31 -1.73
C THR A 51 -3.09 -34.69 -1.15
N LYS A 52 -4.32 -34.93 -0.68
CA LYS A 52 -4.76 -36.26 -0.21
C LYS A 52 -4.80 -37.30 -1.34
N LEU A 53 -5.17 -36.87 -2.54
CA LEU A 53 -5.16 -37.73 -3.72
C LEU A 53 -3.73 -38.16 -4.03
N ILE A 54 -2.79 -37.21 -4.10
CA ILE A 54 -1.38 -37.50 -4.36
C ILE A 54 -0.77 -38.37 -3.25
N ASP A 55 -1.06 -38.08 -1.97
CA ASP A 55 -0.67 -38.93 -0.85
C ASP A 55 -1.12 -40.38 -1.06
N THR A 56 -2.37 -40.60 -1.49
CA THR A 56 -2.92 -41.93 -1.74
C THR A 56 -2.17 -42.67 -2.85
N ILE A 57 -1.86 -41.97 -3.93
CA ILE A 57 -1.18 -42.51 -5.10
C ILE A 57 0.27 -42.92 -4.78
N ILE A 58 0.99 -42.10 -4.01
CA ILE A 58 2.41 -42.33 -3.73
C ILE A 58 2.66 -43.22 -2.52
N ALA A 59 1.66 -43.37 -1.63
CA ALA A 59 1.76 -44.10 -0.36
C ALA A 59 2.51 -45.45 -0.43
N PRO A 60 2.36 -46.31 -1.47
CA PRO A 60 3.04 -47.61 -1.53
C PRO A 60 4.54 -47.57 -1.90
N PHE A 61 5.07 -46.42 -2.32
CA PHE A 61 6.41 -46.29 -2.88
C PHE A 61 7.42 -45.73 -1.86
N SER A 62 8.66 -46.22 -1.91
CA SER A 62 9.75 -45.72 -1.08
C SER A 62 10.28 -44.39 -1.63
N LYS A 63 11.03 -43.67 -0.80
CA LYS A 63 11.72 -42.44 -1.21
C LYS A 63 12.57 -42.65 -2.47
N ASP A 64 13.34 -43.74 -2.53
CA ASP A 64 14.21 -44.03 -3.69
C ASP A 64 13.44 -44.31 -4.98
N GLU A 65 12.30 -45.01 -4.88
CA GLU A 65 11.42 -45.26 -6.03
C GLU A 65 10.86 -43.93 -6.58
N LEU A 66 10.43 -43.03 -5.69
CA LEU A 66 9.92 -41.71 -6.05
C LEU A 66 11.01 -40.80 -6.65
N VAL A 67 12.20 -40.76 -6.05
CA VAL A 67 13.35 -40.00 -6.56
C VAL A 67 13.73 -40.48 -7.95
N LYS A 68 13.85 -41.79 -8.16
CA LYS A 68 14.16 -42.35 -9.48
C LYS A 68 13.09 -41.99 -10.51
N ALA A 69 11.81 -42.11 -10.16
CA ALA A 69 10.72 -41.72 -11.05
C ALA A 69 10.77 -40.23 -11.42
N ALA A 70 11.11 -39.34 -10.49
CA ALA A 70 11.32 -37.92 -10.77
C ALA A 70 12.48 -37.68 -11.74
N HIS A 71 13.64 -38.32 -11.51
CA HIS A 71 14.79 -38.24 -12.42
C HIS A 71 14.46 -38.69 -13.85
N ASP A 72 13.68 -39.76 -13.99
CA ASP A 72 13.37 -40.37 -15.27
C ASP A 72 12.28 -39.62 -16.05
N SER A 73 11.37 -38.90 -15.37
CA SER A 73 10.14 -38.37 -15.99
C SER A 73 9.99 -36.85 -16.01
N VAL A 74 10.62 -36.12 -15.08
CA VAL A 74 10.48 -34.66 -15.01
C VAL A 74 11.28 -33.99 -16.12
N THR A 75 10.62 -33.15 -16.91
CA THR A 75 11.19 -32.42 -18.04
C THR A 75 11.44 -30.96 -17.70
N LEU A 76 12.39 -30.34 -18.40
CA LEU A 76 12.77 -28.94 -18.24
C LEU A 76 12.83 -28.28 -19.61
N ASP A 77 12.43 -27.02 -19.71
CA ASP A 77 12.75 -26.21 -20.89
C ASP A 77 14.29 -26.12 -21.04
N PRO A 78 14.86 -26.38 -22.22
CA PRO A 78 16.31 -26.35 -22.43
C PRO A 78 17.01 -25.05 -22.02
N LYS A 79 16.30 -23.91 -22.02
CA LYS A 79 16.83 -22.59 -21.64
C LYS A 79 16.55 -22.21 -20.19
N MET A 80 15.83 -23.02 -19.41
CA MET A 80 15.58 -22.72 -18.00
C MET A 80 16.87 -22.57 -17.16
N PRO A 81 17.96 -23.34 -17.40
CA PRO A 81 19.22 -23.09 -16.72
C PRO A 81 19.74 -21.66 -16.93
N ASP A 82 19.51 -21.05 -18.10
CA ASP A 82 19.93 -19.68 -18.39
C ASP A 82 19.20 -18.65 -17.53
N VAL A 83 17.91 -18.88 -17.22
CA VAL A 83 17.12 -18.03 -16.31
C VAL A 83 17.75 -18.03 -14.92
N PHE A 84 18.05 -19.21 -14.37
CA PHE A 84 18.65 -19.31 -13.04
C PHE A 84 20.10 -18.85 -13.01
N HIS A 85 20.90 -19.10 -14.04
CA HIS A 85 22.23 -18.52 -14.15
C HIS A 85 22.19 -16.99 -14.12
N TYR A 86 21.23 -16.39 -14.81
CA TYR A 86 21.01 -14.95 -14.77
C TYR A 86 20.65 -14.45 -13.36
N LEU A 87 19.70 -15.09 -12.68
CA LEU A 87 19.29 -14.68 -11.32
C LEU A 87 20.42 -14.87 -10.29
N VAL A 88 21.16 -15.97 -10.38
CA VAL A 88 22.33 -16.24 -9.52
C VAL A 88 23.46 -15.24 -9.79
N GLN A 89 23.69 -14.88 -11.06
CA GLN A 89 24.63 -13.83 -11.41
C GLN A 89 24.19 -12.49 -10.81
N ALA A 90 22.90 -12.16 -10.86
CA ALA A 90 22.36 -10.96 -10.22
C ALA A 90 22.57 -10.99 -8.69
N GLN A 91 22.29 -12.10 -8.00
CA GLN A 91 22.58 -12.24 -6.56
C GLN A 91 24.06 -11.96 -6.25
N LYS A 92 24.98 -12.51 -7.05
CA LYS A 92 26.44 -12.36 -6.85
C LYS A 92 26.97 -10.97 -7.18
N GLN A 93 26.50 -10.37 -8.27
CA GLN A 93 26.95 -9.05 -8.74
C GLN A 93 26.67 -7.94 -7.72
N TYR A 94 25.62 -8.14 -6.91
CA TYR A 94 25.14 -7.15 -5.95
C TYR A 94 25.42 -7.52 -4.49
N ALA A 95 26.05 -8.67 -4.22
CA ALA A 95 26.59 -9.00 -2.91
C ALA A 95 27.81 -8.11 -2.58
N LEU A 96 27.91 -7.62 -1.34
CA LEU A 96 29.12 -6.91 -0.89
C LEU A 96 30.34 -7.83 -1.01
N PRO A 97 31.52 -7.33 -1.44
CA PRO A 97 32.70 -8.18 -1.57
C PRO A 97 33.06 -8.78 -0.22
N ALA A 98 33.06 -10.11 -0.12
CA ALA A 98 33.47 -10.86 1.07
C ALA A 98 34.85 -10.42 1.62
N ALA A 99 35.71 -9.85 0.77
CA ALA A 99 37.01 -9.30 1.14
C ALA A 99 36.94 -8.10 2.12
N ALA A 100 35.84 -7.35 2.18
CA ALA A 100 35.65 -6.27 3.15
C ALA A 100 35.22 -6.77 4.55
N VAL A 101 34.62 -7.97 4.62
CA VAL A 101 34.11 -8.59 5.85
C VAL A 101 35.13 -9.59 6.44
N ALA A 102 35.93 -10.24 5.58
CA ALA A 102 36.95 -11.22 5.97
C ALA A 102 38.14 -10.66 6.78
N ALA A 103 38.20 -9.35 7.01
CA ALA A 103 39.17 -8.73 7.93
C ALA A 103 38.74 -8.80 9.41
N ALA A 104 37.53 -9.26 9.70
CA ALA A 104 37.03 -9.40 11.06
C ALA A 104 37.41 -10.77 11.67
N ASP A 105 37.89 -10.74 12.92
CA ASP A 105 38.29 -11.92 13.68
C ASP A 105 37.10 -12.89 13.82
N SER A 106 37.26 -14.15 13.43
CA SER A 106 36.20 -15.17 13.46
C SER A 106 35.74 -15.53 14.88
N LYS A 107 36.37 -14.96 15.91
CA LYS A 107 35.96 -15.03 17.32
C LYS A 107 35.07 -13.87 17.76
N ASP A 108 34.92 -12.83 16.94
CA ASP A 108 34.03 -11.72 17.23
C ASP A 108 32.59 -12.08 16.83
N ILE A 109 31.78 -12.43 17.83
CA ILE A 109 30.35 -12.71 17.69
C ILE A 109 29.63 -11.57 16.94
N ARG A 110 30.16 -10.33 17.00
CA ARG A 110 29.61 -9.16 16.29
C ARG A 110 29.79 -9.27 14.77
N ALA A 111 30.94 -9.77 14.31
CA ALA A 111 31.23 -9.89 12.89
C ALA A 111 30.35 -10.96 12.22
N THR A 112 30.13 -12.09 12.92
CA THR A 112 29.26 -13.17 12.46
C THR A 112 27.79 -12.74 12.44
N ALA A 113 27.30 -12.05 13.49
CA ALA A 113 25.91 -11.56 13.54
C ALA A 113 25.62 -10.46 12.49
N VAL A 114 26.60 -9.66 12.10
CA VAL A 114 26.49 -8.72 10.98
C VAL A 114 26.45 -9.47 9.65
N GLN A 115 27.29 -10.49 9.47
CA GLN A 115 27.33 -11.29 8.24
C GLN A 115 26.01 -12.02 7.96
N ASP A 116 25.38 -12.59 8.99
CA ASP A 116 24.15 -13.38 8.84
C ASP A 116 22.88 -12.54 8.63
N ASN A 117 22.89 -11.26 9.00
CA ASN A 117 21.70 -10.41 8.99
C ASN A 117 21.77 -9.20 8.03
N MET A 118 22.82 -9.09 7.22
CA MET A 118 22.90 -8.03 6.21
C MET A 118 21.84 -8.24 5.12
N PRO A 119 21.08 -7.20 4.74
CA PRO A 119 20.06 -7.28 3.70
C PRO A 119 20.61 -7.79 2.36
N SER A 120 19.97 -8.81 1.80
CA SER A 120 20.24 -9.26 0.43
C SER A 120 19.70 -8.26 -0.61
N PHE A 121 20.10 -8.44 -1.88
CA PHE A 121 19.52 -7.72 -3.02
C PHE A 121 18.39 -8.51 -3.68
N LEU A 122 18.54 -9.83 -3.79
CA LEU A 122 17.61 -10.70 -4.49
C LEU A 122 17.48 -12.04 -3.76
N GLU A 123 16.26 -12.40 -3.40
CA GLU A 123 15.92 -13.70 -2.81
C GLU A 123 15.08 -14.50 -3.80
N ILE A 124 15.42 -15.78 -3.98
CA ILE A 124 14.73 -16.71 -4.89
C ILE A 124 13.99 -17.72 -4.04
N ASN A 125 12.69 -17.81 -4.19
CA ASN A 125 11.84 -18.65 -3.35
C ASN A 125 10.91 -19.50 -4.22
N ILE A 126 10.49 -20.64 -3.68
CA ILE A 126 9.48 -21.50 -4.30
C ILE A 126 8.24 -21.53 -3.41
N ALA A 127 7.07 -21.32 -4.01
CA ALA A 127 5.78 -21.47 -3.37
C ALA A 127 4.96 -22.41 -4.27
N SER A 128 4.95 -23.72 -3.99
CA SER A 128 4.34 -24.73 -4.88
C SER A 128 3.43 -25.71 -4.16
N ASP A 129 2.37 -26.15 -4.86
CA ASP A 129 1.45 -27.18 -4.36
C ASP A 129 2.07 -28.59 -4.50
N ALA A 130 3.14 -28.73 -5.30
CA ALA A 130 3.97 -29.92 -5.35
C ALA A 130 4.50 -30.29 -3.95
N ASN A 131 4.84 -31.56 -3.75
CA ASN A 131 5.45 -31.98 -2.48
C ASN A 131 6.97 -31.79 -2.48
N LEU A 132 7.54 -31.59 -1.29
CA LEU A 132 8.95 -31.27 -1.10
C LEU A 132 9.89 -32.29 -1.78
N LEU A 133 9.58 -33.58 -1.69
CA LEU A 133 10.43 -34.63 -2.29
C LEU A 133 10.48 -34.52 -3.82
N PHE A 134 9.35 -34.18 -4.46
CA PHE A 134 9.30 -34.03 -5.91
C PHE A 134 10.11 -32.84 -6.37
N ILE A 135 9.97 -31.71 -5.66
CA ILE A 135 10.77 -30.50 -5.91
C ILE A 135 12.26 -30.82 -5.76
N ASP A 136 12.64 -31.44 -4.65
CA ASP A 136 14.03 -31.79 -4.36
C ASP A 136 14.64 -32.71 -5.41
N ALA A 137 13.96 -33.81 -5.75
CA ALA A 137 14.47 -34.78 -6.71
C ALA A 137 14.56 -34.20 -8.12
N ALA A 138 13.59 -33.37 -8.53
CA ALA A 138 13.61 -32.69 -9.82
C ALA A 138 14.76 -31.67 -9.92
N LEU A 139 14.99 -30.88 -8.87
CA LEU A 139 16.10 -29.94 -8.81
C LEU A 139 17.45 -30.68 -8.82
N ASP A 140 17.62 -31.76 -8.05
CA ASP A 140 18.85 -32.57 -8.09
C ASP A 140 19.13 -33.15 -9.48
N ALA A 141 18.07 -33.58 -10.18
CA ALA A 141 18.17 -34.16 -11.51
C ALA A 141 18.50 -33.14 -12.61
N ARG A 142 17.94 -31.94 -12.53
CA ARG A 142 17.89 -30.99 -13.66
C ARG A 142 18.60 -29.67 -13.41
N LEU A 143 18.64 -29.20 -12.17
CA LEU A 143 19.15 -27.89 -11.76
C LEU A 143 19.92 -27.96 -10.42
N PRO A 144 20.93 -28.84 -10.25
CA PRO A 144 21.55 -29.10 -8.95
C PRO A 144 22.22 -27.86 -8.34
N PHE A 145 22.66 -26.90 -9.18
CA PHE A 145 23.26 -25.65 -8.72
C PHE A 145 22.26 -24.65 -8.12
N VAL A 146 20.96 -24.82 -8.34
CA VAL A 146 19.94 -23.86 -7.91
C VAL A 146 19.65 -23.98 -6.41
N LYS A 147 19.73 -25.18 -5.84
CA LYS A 147 19.36 -25.43 -4.42
C LYS A 147 20.14 -24.56 -3.44
N GLU A 148 21.44 -24.34 -3.68
CA GLU A 148 22.30 -23.50 -2.83
C GLU A 148 21.97 -21.99 -2.92
N HIS A 149 21.11 -21.60 -3.86
CA HIS A 149 20.73 -20.21 -4.12
C HIS A 149 19.25 -19.91 -3.83
N LEU A 150 18.47 -20.94 -3.47
CA LEU A 150 17.09 -20.78 -2.98
C LEU A 150 17.10 -20.33 -1.52
N SER A 151 16.32 -19.31 -1.21
CA SER A 151 16.16 -18.78 0.15
C SER A 151 15.17 -19.61 0.96
N GLN A 152 13.96 -19.85 0.43
CA GLN A 152 12.90 -20.61 1.10
C GLN A 152 12.06 -21.43 0.10
N ILE A 153 11.59 -22.60 0.53
CA ILE A 153 10.65 -23.46 -0.22
C ILE A 153 9.41 -23.69 0.64
N HIS A 154 8.27 -23.17 0.21
CA HIS A 154 6.96 -23.39 0.81
C HIS A 154 6.17 -24.38 -0.05
N CYS A 155 5.99 -25.60 0.46
CA CYS A 155 5.36 -26.68 -0.27
C CYS A 155 4.77 -27.75 0.67
N ASN A 156 4.09 -28.75 0.11
CA ASN A 156 3.53 -29.84 0.91
C ASN A 156 4.65 -30.77 1.43
N PRO A 157 4.82 -30.97 2.75
CA PRO A 157 5.91 -31.80 3.28
C PRO A 157 5.73 -33.28 2.97
N TYR A 158 6.85 -33.95 2.76
CA TYR A 158 6.94 -35.40 2.56
C TYR A 158 7.56 -36.09 3.79
N TYR A 159 7.03 -37.25 4.14
CA TYR A 159 7.53 -38.11 5.22
C TYR A 159 7.85 -39.52 4.67
N ASP A 160 9.07 -39.99 4.96
CA ASP A 160 9.46 -41.37 4.72
C ASP A 160 9.12 -42.22 5.94
N LEU A 161 8.06 -43.03 5.86
CA LEU A 161 7.61 -43.88 6.95
C LEU A 161 8.42 -45.19 7.06
N THR A 162 9.36 -45.42 6.14
CA THR A 162 10.27 -46.57 6.17
C THR A 162 11.63 -46.25 6.76
N ALA A 163 11.94 -44.97 6.99
CA ALA A 163 13.22 -44.55 7.54
C ALA A 163 13.39 -44.97 9.01
N PRO A 164 14.61 -45.39 9.44
CA PRO A 164 14.86 -45.83 10.81
C PRO A 164 14.55 -44.73 11.83
N GLY A 165 13.70 -45.04 12.82
CA GLY A 165 13.36 -44.11 13.91
C GLY A 165 12.25 -43.09 13.61
N VAL A 166 11.62 -43.15 12.43
CA VAL A 166 10.49 -42.27 12.08
C VAL A 166 9.18 -42.77 12.69
N ASP A 167 8.42 -41.88 13.32
CA ASP A 167 7.08 -42.17 13.85
C ASP A 167 6.11 -42.49 12.69
N ARG A 168 5.36 -43.59 12.81
CA ARG A 168 4.33 -43.98 11.82
C ARG A 168 3.17 -42.97 11.77
N ASN A 169 3.05 -42.12 12.78
CA ASN A 169 2.10 -41.02 12.86
C ASN A 169 2.66 -39.69 12.31
N ALA A 170 3.93 -39.63 11.88
CA ALA A 170 4.51 -38.42 11.29
C ALA A 170 3.65 -37.91 10.11
N GLY A 171 3.36 -36.61 10.07
CA GLY A 171 2.51 -35.99 9.05
C GLY A 171 1.00 -36.04 9.31
N LEU A 172 0.54 -36.59 10.44
CA LEU A 172 -0.87 -36.46 10.89
C LEU A 172 -1.19 -35.08 11.47
N GLU A 173 -0.16 -34.36 11.93
CA GLU A 173 -0.26 -32.99 12.43
C GLU A 173 -0.16 -31.99 11.27
N VAL A 174 -0.98 -30.95 11.34
CA VAL A 174 -0.89 -29.81 10.44
C VAL A 174 0.37 -29.02 10.79
N CYS A 175 1.15 -28.61 9.79
CA CYS A 175 2.42 -27.91 10.01
C CYS A 175 2.33 -26.60 10.81
N TYR A 176 1.14 -26.01 10.97
CA TYR A 176 0.91 -24.70 11.61
C TYR A 176 -0.41 -24.60 12.42
N GLY A 177 -0.57 -25.34 13.52
CA GLY A 177 -1.45 -24.93 14.64
C GLY A 177 -2.64 -25.82 15.05
N ALA A 178 -3.15 -25.56 16.27
CA ALA A 178 -4.00 -26.44 17.10
C ALA A 178 -5.52 -26.36 16.88
N ASN A 179 -6.02 -25.41 16.08
CA ASN A 179 -7.47 -25.24 15.85
C ASN A 179 -7.98 -26.21 14.79
N ARG A 180 -8.22 -27.46 15.17
CA ARG A 180 -8.90 -28.48 14.36
C ARG A 180 -10.41 -28.16 14.33
N PRO A 181 -11.07 -27.91 13.18
CA PRO A 181 -12.53 -27.86 13.16
C PRO A 181 -13.06 -29.20 13.64
N ALA A 182 -14.12 -29.19 14.45
CA ALA A 182 -14.72 -30.40 15.02
C ALA A 182 -15.17 -31.46 13.98
N ARG A 183 -15.07 -31.15 12.67
CA ARG A 183 -15.37 -32.03 11.54
C ARG A 183 -14.15 -32.47 10.70
N SER A 184 -12.91 -32.10 11.07
CA SER A 184 -11.70 -32.63 10.40
C SER A 184 -11.27 -33.94 11.06
N THR A 185 -11.69 -35.08 10.51
CA THR A 185 -11.36 -36.42 10.99
C THR A 185 -10.18 -37.02 10.21
N ASN A 186 -8.96 -36.45 10.26
CA ASN A 186 -7.84 -37.00 9.47
C ASN A 186 -7.53 -38.47 9.76
N VAL A 187 -7.49 -38.95 11.01
CA VAL A 187 -7.11 -40.35 11.28
C VAL A 187 -8.12 -41.36 10.72
N ASN A 188 -9.43 -41.11 10.91
CA ASN A 188 -10.47 -42.02 10.43
C ASN A 188 -10.65 -41.92 8.91
N ASP A 189 -10.57 -40.71 8.34
CA ASP A 189 -10.60 -40.47 6.90
C ASP A 189 -9.38 -41.09 6.20
N GLU A 190 -8.18 -40.99 6.79
CA GLU A 190 -6.98 -41.68 6.30
C GLU A 190 -7.11 -43.19 6.38
N ALA A 191 -7.59 -43.72 7.51
CA ALA A 191 -7.77 -45.17 7.69
C ALA A 191 -8.79 -45.74 6.69
N GLU A 192 -9.90 -45.03 6.47
CA GLU A 192 -10.92 -45.40 5.48
C GLU A 192 -10.37 -45.32 4.05
N ARG A 193 -9.64 -44.25 3.72
CA ARG A 193 -8.99 -44.06 2.42
C ARG A 193 -7.94 -45.13 2.14
N ASP A 194 -7.08 -45.45 3.12
CA ASP A 194 -6.06 -46.48 2.98
C ASP A 194 -6.71 -47.88 2.90
N ALA A 195 -7.80 -48.14 3.63
CA ALA A 195 -8.57 -49.37 3.49
C ALA A 195 -9.24 -49.50 2.11
N THR A 196 -9.53 -48.38 1.44
CA THR A 196 -10.22 -48.35 0.14
C THR A 196 -9.23 -48.44 -1.03
N HIS A 197 -8.20 -47.59 -1.03
CA HIS A 197 -7.29 -47.44 -2.18
C HIS A 197 -5.93 -48.13 -1.99
N ASN A 198 -5.53 -48.36 -0.74
CA ASN A 198 -4.27 -49.01 -0.38
C ASN A 198 -4.47 -50.38 0.29
N ALA A 199 -5.64 -51.00 0.12
CA ALA A 199 -5.96 -52.30 0.68
C ALA A 199 -4.89 -53.35 0.32
N GLY A 200 -4.26 -53.94 1.35
CA GLY A 200 -3.20 -54.93 1.16
C GLY A 200 -1.86 -54.38 0.66
N ARG A 201 -1.71 -53.06 0.51
CA ARG A 201 -0.43 -52.40 0.20
C ARG A 201 0.20 -51.88 1.50
N GLN A 202 1.52 -51.99 1.61
CA GLN A 202 2.23 -51.37 2.73
C GLN A 202 2.44 -49.89 2.43
N ARG A 203 1.91 -49.00 3.28
CA ARG A 203 2.23 -47.57 3.23
C ARG A 203 3.69 -47.36 3.62
N LYS A 204 4.46 -46.76 2.71
CA LYS A 204 5.87 -46.42 2.83
C LYS A 204 6.11 -44.91 2.91
N SER A 205 5.21 -44.09 2.36
CA SER A 205 5.33 -42.63 2.33
C SER A 205 4.07 -41.93 2.79
N ARG A 206 4.19 -40.65 3.14
CA ARG A 206 3.06 -39.76 3.45
C ARG A 206 3.34 -38.32 3.03
N VAL A 207 2.33 -37.63 2.50
CA VAL A 207 2.34 -36.19 2.25
C VAL A 207 1.31 -35.51 3.15
N CYS A 208 1.73 -34.46 3.86
CA CYS A 208 0.80 -33.63 4.64
C CYS A 208 0.48 -32.34 3.88
N TRP A 209 -0.66 -31.74 4.19
CA TRP A 209 -1.06 -30.48 3.61
C TRP A 209 -0.48 -29.31 4.41
N TYR A 210 0.27 -28.46 3.73
CA TYR A 210 1.04 -27.37 4.33
C TYR A 210 0.17 -26.33 5.06
N GLU A 211 -1.03 -25.98 4.54
CA GLU A 211 -1.87 -24.92 5.10
C GLU A 211 -3.37 -25.22 4.95
N PRO A 212 -4.03 -25.78 5.97
CA PRO A 212 -5.35 -26.36 5.79
C PRO A 212 -6.52 -25.37 5.75
N TYR A 213 -6.24 -24.09 5.95
CA TYR A 213 -7.27 -23.05 6.03
C TYR A 213 -7.29 -22.09 4.84
N GLY A 214 -6.29 -22.16 3.95
CA GLY A 214 -6.17 -21.26 2.79
C GLY A 214 -6.46 -19.79 3.14
N HIS A 215 -6.86 -18.99 2.15
CA HIS A 215 -7.38 -17.62 2.39
C HIS A 215 -8.93 -17.58 2.48
N GLN A 216 -9.62 -18.73 2.57
CA GLN A 216 -11.09 -18.81 2.39
C GLN A 216 -11.64 -18.05 1.17
N CYS A 217 -10.79 -17.70 0.20
CA CYS A 217 -11.19 -17.06 -1.05
C CYS A 217 -11.51 -18.13 -2.09
N GLU A 218 -12.38 -17.80 -3.04
CA GLU A 218 -12.84 -18.78 -4.03
C GLU A 218 -11.72 -19.29 -4.95
N CYS A 219 -10.63 -18.53 -5.13
CA CYS A 219 -9.43 -18.97 -5.85
C CYS A 219 -8.69 -20.10 -5.11
N CYS A 220 -8.57 -20.00 -3.79
CA CYS A 220 -7.96 -21.04 -2.96
C CYS A 220 -8.93 -22.17 -2.62
N MET A 221 -10.23 -22.02 -2.94
CA MET A 221 -11.29 -23.00 -2.69
C MET A 221 -11.80 -23.62 -4.00
N ALA A 222 -10.91 -23.94 -4.92
CA ALA A 222 -11.26 -24.49 -6.24
C ALA A 222 -12.16 -25.74 -6.10
N GLY A 223 -13.40 -25.67 -6.60
CA GLY A 223 -14.37 -26.76 -6.49
C GLY A 223 -14.88 -27.03 -5.07
N GLY A 224 -14.79 -26.06 -4.16
CA GLY A 224 -15.17 -26.19 -2.75
C GLY A 224 -14.15 -26.96 -1.90
N LYS A 225 -13.02 -27.37 -2.48
CA LYS A 225 -11.92 -28.02 -1.78
C LYS A 225 -10.74 -27.03 -1.69
N PRO A 226 -10.06 -26.97 -0.55
CA PRO A 226 -9.01 -26.01 -0.34
C PRO A 226 -7.66 -26.42 -0.98
N ASN A 227 -6.95 -25.44 -1.52
CA ASN A 227 -5.59 -25.50 -2.06
C ASN A 227 -4.65 -24.58 -1.26
N MET A 228 -3.34 -24.72 -1.49
CA MET A 228 -2.33 -23.87 -0.86
C MET A 228 -2.50 -22.41 -1.33
N CYS A 229 -2.39 -21.46 -0.40
CA CYS A 229 -2.57 -20.04 -0.70
C CYS A 229 -1.23 -19.35 -0.97
N LYS A 230 -0.93 -19.06 -2.24
CA LYS A 230 0.29 -18.35 -2.63
C LYS A 230 0.38 -16.94 -2.05
N SER A 231 -0.76 -16.24 -1.90
CA SER A 231 -0.79 -14.94 -1.23
C SER A 231 -0.24 -15.06 0.19
N ARG A 232 -0.80 -15.95 1.03
CA ARG A 232 -0.33 -16.15 2.41
C ARG A 232 1.13 -16.58 2.51
N ILE A 233 1.65 -17.26 1.48
CA ILE A 233 3.08 -17.59 1.40
C ILE A 233 3.92 -16.35 1.11
N ILE A 234 3.59 -15.56 0.09
CA ILE A 234 4.29 -14.31 -0.22
C ILE A 234 4.25 -13.37 0.99
N GLU A 235 3.09 -13.27 1.64
CA GLU A 235 2.95 -12.46 2.85
C GLU A 235 3.92 -12.90 3.94
N ARG A 236 4.12 -14.22 4.15
CA ARG A 236 5.11 -14.77 5.08
C ARG A 236 6.54 -14.49 4.66
N LEU A 237 6.86 -14.65 3.38
CA LEU A 237 8.18 -14.35 2.83
C LEU A 237 8.56 -12.89 3.11
N LEU A 238 7.62 -11.94 2.97
CA LEU A 238 7.85 -10.52 3.27
C LEU A 238 8.14 -10.24 4.77
N GLN A 239 7.91 -11.21 5.67
CA GLN A 239 8.19 -11.09 7.11
C GLN A 239 9.53 -11.70 7.50
N THR A 240 9.95 -12.74 6.77
CA THR A 240 11.20 -13.48 7.01
C THR A 240 12.34 -13.02 6.11
N THR A 241 12.03 -12.26 5.07
CA THR A 241 13.01 -11.72 4.14
C THR A 241 13.96 -10.73 4.81
N THR A 242 15.22 -10.80 4.40
CA THR A 242 16.24 -9.80 4.77
C THR A 242 16.15 -8.56 3.89
N LEU A 243 15.39 -8.62 2.79
CA LEU A 243 15.27 -7.56 1.81
C LEU A 243 14.64 -6.30 2.43
N ILE A 244 15.11 -5.14 1.98
CA ILE A 244 14.50 -3.86 2.30
C ILE A 244 13.58 -3.46 1.16
N ASP A 245 12.29 -3.34 1.50
CA ASP A 245 11.19 -2.95 0.61
C ASP A 245 11.25 -3.58 -0.79
N PRO A 246 11.13 -4.92 -0.89
CA PRO A 246 11.32 -5.62 -2.15
C PRO A 246 10.18 -5.38 -3.13
N THR A 247 10.51 -5.45 -4.41
CA THR A 247 9.57 -5.65 -5.50
C THR A 247 9.36 -7.13 -5.71
N ILE A 248 8.10 -7.54 -5.78
CA ILE A 248 7.73 -8.95 -5.90
C ILE A 248 7.67 -9.30 -7.38
N ILE A 249 8.32 -10.39 -7.76
CA ILE A 249 8.17 -11.02 -9.06
C ILE A 249 7.61 -12.41 -8.79
N PHE A 250 6.31 -12.60 -9.04
CA PHE A 250 5.68 -13.91 -8.96
C PHE A 250 5.64 -14.54 -10.35
N VAL A 251 6.09 -15.80 -10.47
CA VAL A 251 6.09 -16.55 -11.74
C VAL A 251 5.20 -17.77 -11.54
N GLY A 252 4.20 -17.96 -12.40
CA GLY A 252 3.26 -19.07 -12.29
C GLY A 252 2.40 -19.27 -13.53
N ASP A 253 1.60 -20.34 -13.51
CA ASP A 253 0.81 -20.83 -14.63
C ASP A 253 -0.64 -21.18 -14.22
N GLY A 254 -0.86 -21.56 -12.97
CA GLY A 254 -2.08 -22.20 -12.48
C GLY A 254 -3.21 -21.24 -12.09
N GLY A 255 -4.44 -21.76 -11.93
CA GLY A 255 -5.58 -20.93 -11.53
C GLY A 255 -5.49 -20.37 -10.10
N ASN A 256 -4.81 -21.09 -9.21
CA ASN A 256 -4.48 -20.68 -7.84
C ASN A 256 -3.44 -19.54 -7.78
N ASP A 257 -2.61 -19.40 -8.83
CA ASP A 257 -1.63 -18.32 -8.98
C ASP A 257 -2.25 -16.96 -9.31
N TYR A 258 -3.56 -16.92 -9.55
CA TYR A 258 -4.32 -15.69 -9.65
C TYR A 258 -4.53 -15.01 -8.27
N CYS A 259 -4.45 -15.75 -7.16
CA CYS A 259 -4.68 -15.23 -5.82
C CYS A 259 -3.70 -14.08 -5.43
N PRO A 260 -2.38 -14.18 -5.67
CA PRO A 260 -1.43 -13.07 -5.47
C PRO A 260 -1.83 -11.77 -6.16
N ILE A 261 -2.34 -11.83 -7.39
CA ILE A 261 -2.73 -10.66 -8.19
C ILE A 261 -3.86 -9.87 -7.51
N LEU A 262 -4.78 -10.58 -6.86
CA LEU A 262 -5.93 -9.98 -6.18
C LEU A 262 -5.61 -9.42 -4.79
N ASN A 263 -4.58 -9.94 -4.13
CA ASN A 263 -4.43 -9.74 -2.69
C ASN A 263 -3.11 -9.08 -2.29
N VAL A 264 -2.01 -9.33 -3.02
CA VAL A 264 -0.65 -8.98 -2.55
C VAL A 264 0.17 -8.19 -3.58
N LEU A 265 0.07 -8.50 -4.88
CA LEU A 265 0.92 -7.89 -5.90
C LEU A 265 0.50 -6.44 -6.21
N ARG A 266 1.29 -5.48 -5.75
CA ARG A 266 1.06 -4.03 -5.86
C ARG A 266 1.36 -3.53 -7.29
N PRO A 267 1.04 -2.27 -7.63
CA PRO A 267 1.30 -1.73 -8.97
C PRO A 267 2.74 -1.82 -9.46
N ARG A 268 3.70 -1.71 -8.56
CA ARG A 268 5.13 -1.84 -8.89
C ARG A 268 5.62 -3.29 -9.03
N ASP A 269 4.81 -4.26 -8.61
CA ASP A 269 5.17 -5.68 -8.59
C ASP A 269 4.81 -6.33 -9.95
N TYR A 270 5.32 -7.55 -10.18
CA TYR A 270 5.20 -8.27 -11.44
C TYR A 270 4.55 -9.64 -11.25
N MET A 271 3.64 -9.97 -12.17
CA MET A 271 3.18 -11.33 -12.43
C MET A 271 3.72 -11.78 -13.80
N PHE A 272 4.56 -12.81 -13.80
CA PHE A 272 4.98 -13.50 -15.02
C PHE A 272 4.12 -14.74 -15.23
N ALA A 273 3.00 -14.53 -15.93
CA ALA A 273 1.99 -15.52 -16.21
C ALA A 273 2.36 -16.37 -17.43
N ARG A 274 2.33 -17.70 -17.28
CA ARG A 274 2.59 -18.60 -18.40
C ARG A 274 1.45 -18.56 -19.44
N ARG A 275 1.82 -18.33 -20.71
CA ARG A 275 0.90 -18.20 -21.83
C ARG A 275 0.19 -19.53 -22.10
N ASP A 276 -1.11 -19.44 -22.35
CA ASP A 276 -2.02 -20.55 -22.65
C ASP A 276 -2.33 -21.49 -21.47
N PHE A 277 -1.86 -21.17 -20.26
CA PHE A 277 -2.18 -21.86 -19.01
C PHE A 277 -3.36 -21.20 -18.26
N PRO A 278 -3.96 -21.86 -17.25
CA PRO A 278 -5.17 -21.38 -16.56
C PRO A 278 -5.12 -19.92 -16.11
N VAL A 279 -3.99 -19.44 -15.56
CA VAL A 279 -3.87 -18.05 -15.11
C VAL A 279 -4.04 -17.04 -16.24
N HIS A 280 -3.51 -17.35 -17.44
CA HIS A 280 -3.67 -16.51 -18.62
C HIS A 280 -5.13 -16.43 -19.06
N HIS A 281 -5.86 -17.56 -19.05
CA HIS A 281 -7.28 -17.59 -19.41
C HIS A 281 -8.17 -16.82 -18.43
N ILE A 282 -7.83 -16.86 -17.13
CA ILE A 282 -8.49 -16.05 -16.09
C ILE A 282 -8.23 -14.57 -16.37
N LEU A 283 -6.98 -14.17 -16.60
CA LEU A 283 -6.60 -12.78 -16.86
C LEU A 283 -7.23 -12.20 -18.14
N CYS A 284 -7.52 -13.05 -19.13
CA CYS A 284 -8.23 -12.69 -20.36
C CYS A 284 -9.77 -12.68 -20.22
N GLY A 285 -10.32 -13.04 -19.05
CA GLY A 285 -11.77 -13.15 -18.84
C GLY A 285 -12.44 -14.29 -19.61
N VAL A 286 -11.67 -15.24 -20.15
CA VAL A 286 -12.17 -16.37 -20.96
C VAL A 286 -12.69 -17.50 -20.05
N ALA A 287 -12.08 -17.68 -18.88
CA ALA A 287 -12.55 -18.60 -17.85
C ALA A 287 -13.52 -17.88 -16.88
N LYS A 288 -14.52 -18.60 -16.34
CA LYS A 288 -15.30 -18.09 -15.21
C LYS A 288 -14.35 -17.75 -14.07
N ASN A 289 -14.39 -16.51 -13.58
CA ASN A 289 -13.71 -16.12 -12.35
C ASN A 289 -14.07 -17.16 -11.27
N PRO A 290 -13.08 -17.78 -10.59
CA PRO A 290 -13.36 -18.61 -9.44
C PRO A 290 -14.20 -17.88 -8.39
N ALA A 291 -14.09 -16.54 -8.31
CA ALA A 291 -14.71 -15.63 -7.34
C ALA A 291 -16.15 -15.16 -7.65
N GLY A 292 -16.77 -15.57 -8.77
CA GLY A 292 -18.13 -15.17 -9.16
C GLY A 292 -18.37 -13.67 -9.41
N ALA A 293 -17.43 -12.80 -9.04
CA ALA A 293 -17.49 -11.35 -9.16
C ALA A 293 -17.11 -10.91 -10.58
N GLY A 294 -17.80 -9.86 -11.06
CA GLY A 294 -17.56 -9.23 -12.36
C GLY A 294 -16.20 -8.53 -12.51
N ASP A 295 -15.37 -8.53 -11.47
CA ASP A 295 -14.04 -7.93 -11.45
C ASP A 295 -12.97 -9.01 -11.59
N ILE A 296 -12.71 -9.40 -12.84
CA ILE A 296 -11.51 -10.15 -13.23
C ILE A 296 -10.34 -9.14 -13.34
N GLY A 297 -9.07 -9.53 -13.20
CA GLY A 297 -7.91 -8.64 -13.31
C GLY A 297 -7.16 -8.29 -12.02
N GLY A 298 -6.24 -7.32 -12.09
CA GLY A 298 -5.36 -6.89 -11.00
C GLY A 298 -4.80 -5.48 -11.19
N CYS A 299 -3.78 -5.09 -10.42
CA CYS A 299 -3.12 -3.79 -10.58
C CYS A 299 -1.62 -3.86 -10.86
N CYS A 300 -0.99 -5.04 -10.71
CA CYS A 300 0.43 -5.26 -10.96
C CYS A 300 0.75 -5.36 -12.46
N HIS A 301 2.03 -5.26 -12.82
CA HIS A 301 2.49 -5.50 -14.18
C HIS A 301 2.34 -6.97 -14.56
N ILE A 302 1.88 -7.27 -15.77
CA ILE A 302 1.69 -8.65 -16.26
C ILE A 302 2.60 -8.92 -17.46
N GLY A 303 3.60 -9.77 -17.26
CA GLY A 303 4.42 -10.34 -18.33
C GLY A 303 3.89 -11.71 -18.74
N LEU A 304 3.66 -11.92 -20.04
CA LEU A 304 3.27 -13.24 -20.56
C LEU A 304 4.47 -13.92 -21.20
N TRP A 305 4.77 -15.14 -20.77
CA TRP A 305 5.89 -15.92 -21.30
C TRP A 305 5.42 -17.29 -21.78
N LYS A 306 6.03 -17.80 -22.85
CA LYS A 306 5.75 -19.15 -23.39
C LYS A 306 6.86 -20.15 -23.06
N ASP A 307 8.10 -19.70 -23.13
CA ASP A 307 9.32 -20.50 -22.93
C ASP A 307 10.31 -19.76 -22.03
N ALA A 308 11.34 -20.47 -21.57
CA ALA A 308 12.32 -19.91 -20.64
C ALA A 308 13.15 -18.76 -21.23
N GLY A 309 13.25 -18.67 -22.57
CA GLY A 309 13.90 -17.54 -23.25
C GLY A 309 13.14 -16.24 -23.04
N GLU A 310 11.83 -16.26 -23.33
CA GLU A 310 10.95 -15.11 -23.05
C GLU A 310 10.93 -14.76 -21.55
N LEU A 311 10.91 -15.76 -20.66
CA LEU A 311 10.95 -15.53 -19.22
C LEU A 311 12.23 -14.82 -18.77
N ARG A 312 13.39 -15.19 -19.33
CA ARG A 312 14.66 -14.49 -19.07
C ARG A 312 14.61 -13.03 -19.51
N GLU A 313 14.03 -12.73 -20.67
CA GLU A 313 13.87 -11.36 -21.16
C GLU A 313 12.99 -10.52 -20.22
N LEU A 314 11.91 -11.11 -19.68
CA LEU A 314 11.06 -10.45 -18.68
C LEU A 314 11.83 -10.14 -17.39
N PHE A 315 12.66 -11.08 -16.91
CA PHE A 315 13.55 -10.83 -15.78
C PHE A 315 14.55 -9.71 -16.09
N GLN A 316 15.19 -9.73 -17.26
CA GLN A 316 16.11 -8.67 -17.67
C GLN A 316 15.42 -7.30 -17.73
N LEU A 317 14.17 -7.22 -18.20
CA LEU A 317 13.41 -5.99 -18.21
C LEU A 317 13.10 -5.48 -16.79
N ALA A 318 12.54 -6.35 -15.92
CA ALA A 318 12.15 -5.97 -14.56
C ALA A 318 13.36 -5.68 -13.66
N LEU A 319 14.45 -6.40 -13.87
CA LEU A 319 15.73 -6.12 -13.25
C LEU A 319 16.34 -4.94 -14.00
N GLU A 320 17.04 -5.06 -15.11
CA GLU A 320 17.97 -4.03 -15.59
C GLU A 320 17.38 -2.67 -16.02
N HIS A 321 16.11 -2.59 -16.43
CA HIS A 321 15.60 -1.38 -17.10
C HIS A 321 15.37 -0.21 -16.11
N PRO A 322 16.10 0.93 -16.22
CA PRO A 322 15.98 2.06 -15.30
C PRO A 322 14.60 2.72 -15.29
N ALA A 323 13.80 2.48 -16.33
CA ALA A 323 12.44 3.00 -16.42
C ALA A 323 11.41 2.06 -15.77
N ALA A 324 11.76 0.78 -15.58
CA ALA A 324 11.01 -0.20 -14.78
C ALA A 324 11.47 -0.20 -13.30
N ARG A 325 12.69 0.28 -13.04
CA ARG A 325 13.27 0.50 -11.72
C ARG A 325 13.06 1.92 -11.26
N LEU A 326 12.69 2.11 -10.00
CA LEU A 326 12.59 3.47 -9.45
C LEU A 326 13.94 3.85 -8.85
N PRO A 327 14.49 5.05 -9.12
CA PRO A 327 15.79 5.48 -8.60
C PRO A 327 15.85 5.30 -7.10
N THR A 328 16.70 4.37 -6.65
CA THR A 328 16.72 3.95 -5.24
C THR A 328 17.78 4.71 -4.42
N LEU A 329 18.64 5.48 -5.09
CA LEU A 329 19.83 6.14 -4.54
C LEU A 329 19.57 7.10 -3.36
N ALA A 330 18.33 7.58 -3.20
CA ALA A 330 17.99 8.64 -2.25
C ALA A 330 17.13 8.19 -1.06
N ARG A 331 16.81 6.90 -0.92
CA ARG A 331 15.76 6.49 0.02
C ARG A 331 16.15 6.58 1.50
N PHE A 332 17.45 6.48 1.81
CA PHE A 332 17.92 6.10 3.15
C PHE A 332 18.91 7.07 3.78
N ARG A 333 19.21 8.20 3.14
CA ARG A 333 20.30 9.05 3.61
C ARG A 333 19.83 10.50 3.72
N ASP A 334 19.67 10.95 4.95
CA ASP A 334 19.72 12.35 5.26
C ASP A 334 21.20 12.74 5.24
N VAL A 335 21.68 13.47 4.23
CA VAL A 335 23.12 13.71 4.06
C VAL A 335 23.59 15.00 4.75
N SER A 336 22.70 15.75 5.41
CA SER A 336 23.10 16.91 6.20
C SER A 336 22.13 17.26 7.34
N ALA A 337 22.67 17.75 8.47
CA ALA A 337 21.87 18.26 9.59
C ALA A 337 21.02 19.52 9.28
N LYS A 338 21.11 20.05 8.05
CA LYS A 338 20.30 21.17 7.57
C LYS A 338 19.10 20.72 6.75
N GLU A 339 18.99 19.44 6.42
CA GLU A 339 17.83 18.91 5.70
C GLU A 339 16.58 19.02 6.56
N PHE A 340 15.46 19.32 5.90
CA PHE A 340 14.17 19.46 6.55
C PHE A 340 13.83 18.26 7.45
N ARG A 341 14.19 17.05 7.01
CA ARG A 341 13.92 15.77 7.67
C ARG A 341 14.60 15.69 9.04
N SER A 342 15.91 15.91 9.09
CA SER A 342 16.70 15.90 10.32
C SER A 342 16.20 16.96 11.31
N VAL A 343 15.84 18.16 10.83
CA VAL A 343 15.25 19.23 11.66
C VAL A 343 13.86 18.84 12.19
N THR A 344 13.04 18.15 11.38
CA THR A 344 11.68 17.81 11.74
C THR A 344 11.66 16.70 12.80
N MET A 345 12.48 15.66 12.68
CA MET A 345 12.62 14.62 13.70
C MET A 345 13.18 15.15 15.02
N ALA A 346 14.27 15.92 14.98
CA ALA A 346 14.92 16.38 16.21
C ALA A 346 14.15 17.50 16.92
N LYS A 347 13.31 18.27 16.22
CA LYS A 347 12.66 19.47 16.78
C LYS A 347 11.15 19.51 16.61
N ARG A 348 10.64 19.35 15.39
CA ARG A 348 9.20 19.58 15.10
C ARG A 348 8.31 18.48 15.68
N ILE A 349 8.65 17.20 15.46
CA ILE A 349 7.92 16.06 16.00
C ILE A 349 7.85 16.14 17.54
N PRO A 350 8.97 16.31 18.27
CA PRO A 350 8.94 16.52 19.72
C PRO A 350 8.07 17.71 20.15
N ALA A 351 8.10 18.82 19.42
CA ALA A 351 7.27 19.98 19.72
C ALA A 351 5.77 19.71 19.51
N VAL A 352 5.39 18.99 18.45
CA VAL A 352 4.01 18.56 18.20
C VAL A 352 3.53 17.63 19.32
N LEU A 353 4.35 16.66 19.73
CA LEU A 353 4.05 15.75 20.83
C LEU A 353 3.81 16.47 22.15
N LYS A 354 4.73 17.37 22.54
CA LYS A 354 4.62 18.16 23.77
C LYS A 354 3.34 18.97 23.76
N ARG A 355 3.07 19.70 22.67
CA ARG A 355 1.85 20.51 22.53
C ARG A 355 0.59 19.66 22.61
N THR A 356 0.52 18.57 21.84
CA THR A 356 -0.65 17.67 21.80
C THR A 356 -0.89 17.05 23.17
N LEU A 357 0.17 16.66 23.87
CA LEU A 357 0.07 16.10 25.21
C LEU A 357 -0.38 17.16 26.22
N GLU A 358 0.23 18.35 26.22
CA GLU A 358 0.04 19.43 27.21
C GLU A 358 -1.27 20.21 27.03
N GLU A 359 -1.96 20.04 25.91
CA GLU A 359 -3.28 20.60 25.72
C GLU A 359 -4.24 20.12 26.81
N SER A 360 -4.86 21.07 27.52
CA SER A 360 -5.59 20.78 28.77
C SER A 360 -6.71 19.75 28.61
N GLY A 361 -7.31 19.69 27.40
CA GLY A 361 -8.31 18.70 27.04
C GLY A 361 -7.73 17.28 26.90
N ASN A 362 -6.52 17.13 26.36
CA ASN A 362 -5.86 15.85 26.11
C ASN A 362 -5.13 15.30 27.35
N VAL A 363 -4.45 16.13 28.14
CA VAL A 363 -3.79 15.70 29.40
C VAL A 363 -4.80 15.02 30.33
N ALA A 364 -5.95 15.66 30.55
CA ALA A 364 -6.91 15.28 31.57
C ALA A 364 -7.55 13.89 31.33
N VAL A 365 -7.56 13.45 30.08
CA VAL A 365 -8.23 12.21 29.62
C VAL A 365 -7.24 11.14 29.15
N THR A 366 -5.93 11.41 29.22
CA THR A 366 -4.88 10.45 28.88
C THR A 366 -4.38 9.77 30.15
N SER A 367 -4.32 8.44 30.13
CA SER A 367 -3.85 7.60 31.24
C SER A 367 -2.41 7.93 31.65
N ALA A 368 -2.04 7.59 32.89
CA ALA A 368 -0.67 7.81 33.37
C ALA A 368 0.35 7.02 32.52
N GLN A 369 0.01 5.79 32.17
CA GLN A 369 0.79 4.95 31.27
C GLN A 369 0.94 5.56 29.88
N GLY A 370 -0.15 6.07 29.30
CA GLY A 370 -0.12 6.76 28.01
C GLY A 370 0.78 7.98 28.02
N GLN A 371 0.65 8.83 29.05
CA GLN A 371 1.50 10.01 29.23
C GLN A 371 2.99 9.63 29.34
N ALA A 372 3.32 8.55 30.07
CA ALA A 372 4.69 8.07 30.19
C ALA A 372 5.27 7.63 28.83
N ARG A 373 4.49 6.90 28.01
CA ARG A 373 4.92 6.45 26.68
C ARG A 373 5.10 7.59 25.69
N VAL A 374 4.25 8.62 25.74
CA VAL A 374 4.44 9.83 24.92
C VAL A 374 5.73 10.57 25.30
N ARG A 375 6.04 10.69 26.59
CA ARG A 375 7.30 11.30 27.06
C ARG A 375 8.53 10.50 26.62
N GLU A 376 8.46 9.18 26.68
CA GLU A 376 9.51 8.30 26.15
C GLU A 376 9.70 8.49 24.64
N LEU A 377 8.62 8.58 23.88
CA LEU A 377 8.65 8.82 22.43
C LEU A 377 9.30 10.17 22.10
N ILE A 378 8.98 11.23 22.85
CA ILE A 378 9.61 12.55 22.72
C ILE A 378 11.13 12.44 22.90
N LEU A 379 11.57 11.81 23.98
CA LEU A 379 12.99 11.68 24.31
C LEU A 379 13.75 10.87 23.25
N ASN A 380 13.15 9.81 22.72
CA ASN A 380 13.74 9.01 21.66
C ASN A 380 13.80 9.78 20.34
N ALA A 381 12.75 10.51 19.94
CA ALA A 381 12.79 11.31 18.72
C ALA A 381 13.84 12.45 18.78
N GLU A 382 14.01 13.10 19.94
CA GLU A 382 15.00 14.18 20.12
C GLU A 382 16.46 13.74 20.04
N ARG A 383 16.73 12.46 20.36
CA ARG A 383 18.10 11.92 20.51
C ARG A 383 18.50 10.94 19.41
N ASP A 384 17.69 10.86 18.36
CA ASP A 384 17.75 9.77 17.39
C ASP A 384 17.86 8.39 18.09
N GLY A 385 16.97 8.16 19.05
CA GLY A 385 16.89 6.93 19.83
C GLY A 385 16.23 5.79 19.04
N PHE A 386 16.10 4.64 19.68
CA PHE A 386 15.44 3.48 19.08
C PHE A 386 13.96 3.75 18.75
N VAL A 387 13.53 3.26 17.61
CA VAL A 387 12.13 3.20 17.22
C VAL A 387 11.43 2.19 18.13
N PRO A 388 10.44 2.60 18.92
CA PRO A 388 9.78 1.68 19.83
C PRO A 388 8.82 0.73 19.08
N PRO A 389 8.62 -0.50 19.59
CA PRO A 389 7.54 -1.35 19.14
C PRO A 389 6.21 -0.71 19.50
N LEU A 390 5.16 -1.16 18.83
CA LEU A 390 3.81 -0.71 19.14
C LEU A 390 3.35 -1.32 20.47
N PRO A 391 2.45 -0.67 21.24
CA PRO A 391 1.85 -1.24 22.44
C PRO A 391 1.47 -2.73 22.34
N GLY A 392 1.89 -3.54 23.30
CA GLY A 392 1.62 -4.99 23.28
C GLY A 392 2.56 -5.83 22.40
N GLN A 393 3.47 -5.22 21.64
CA GLN A 393 4.51 -5.94 20.90
C GLN A 393 5.83 -6.02 21.70
N ALA A 394 6.44 -7.21 21.71
CA ALA A 394 7.77 -7.41 22.30
C ALA A 394 8.90 -6.75 21.48
N HIS A 395 8.73 -6.67 20.16
CA HIS A 395 9.72 -6.22 19.20
C HIS A 395 9.06 -5.41 18.07
N VAL A 396 9.82 -4.53 17.42
CA VAL A 396 9.33 -3.85 16.20
C VAL A 396 9.05 -4.87 15.09
N ALA A 397 8.17 -4.52 14.15
CA ALA A 397 7.84 -5.36 13.00
C ALA A 397 9.09 -5.74 12.18
N GLY A 398 9.11 -6.93 11.56
CA GLY A 398 10.27 -7.44 10.81
C GLY A 398 10.79 -6.47 9.75
N TRP A 399 9.90 -5.86 8.97
CA TRP A 399 10.26 -4.86 7.95
C TRP A 399 10.96 -3.63 8.53
N LEU A 400 10.69 -3.26 9.80
CA LEU A 400 11.39 -2.18 10.50
C LEU A 400 12.79 -2.62 10.94
N ARG A 401 12.95 -3.87 11.37
CA ARG A 401 14.26 -4.38 11.85
C ARG A 401 15.31 -4.35 10.74
N ASN A 402 14.91 -4.59 9.50
CA ASN A 402 15.83 -4.55 8.36
C ASN A 402 16.46 -3.15 8.17
N TYR A 403 15.80 -2.08 8.64
CA TYR A 403 16.40 -0.74 8.65
C TYR A 403 17.52 -0.57 9.67
N ALA A 404 17.62 -1.42 10.71
CA ALA A 404 18.71 -1.35 11.68
C ALA A 404 20.11 -1.63 11.07
N TYR A 405 20.14 -2.17 9.85
CA TYR A 405 21.36 -2.45 9.07
C TYR A 405 21.69 -1.35 8.06
N VAL A 406 20.84 -0.33 7.96
CA VAL A 406 21.11 0.86 7.16
C VAL A 406 22.00 1.78 7.98
N THR A 407 23.08 2.28 7.37
CA THR A 407 23.93 3.30 8.00
C THR A 407 23.10 4.54 8.32
N GLU A 408 23.09 4.90 9.60
CA GLU A 408 22.68 6.22 10.07
C GLU A 408 23.57 7.27 9.39
N TYR A 409 22.98 8.38 8.99
CA TYR A 409 23.75 9.54 8.58
C TYR A 409 23.36 10.73 9.45
N ASP A 410 23.48 10.53 10.75
CA ASP A 410 23.65 11.65 11.67
C ASP A 410 25.15 12.00 11.73
N ASN A 411 25.51 13.21 12.18
CA ASN A 411 26.91 13.64 12.30
C ASN A 411 27.71 12.89 13.40
N ALA A 412 27.29 11.68 13.77
CA ALA A 412 27.98 10.83 14.71
C ALA A 412 29.33 10.38 14.12
N ASP A 413 30.36 10.34 14.96
CA ASP A 413 31.75 10.08 14.57
C ASP A 413 31.88 8.88 13.63
N ALA A 414 32.75 9.01 12.62
CA ALA A 414 33.02 8.00 11.58
C ALA A 414 33.51 6.64 12.10
N ALA A 415 33.72 6.49 13.42
CA ALA A 415 33.98 5.21 14.09
C ALA A 415 32.70 4.36 14.31
N VAL A 416 31.51 4.91 14.04
CA VAL A 416 30.18 4.30 14.32
C VAL A 416 29.54 3.65 13.07
N VAL A 417 30.28 3.53 11.96
CA VAL A 417 29.80 3.05 10.64
C VAL A 417 29.26 1.59 10.65
N HIS A 418 29.30 0.89 11.78
CA HIS A 418 28.76 -0.46 11.97
C HIS A 418 27.81 -0.59 13.19
N ASP A 419 27.07 0.45 13.56
CA ASP A 419 26.10 0.34 14.67
C ASP A 419 24.82 -0.37 14.19
N VAL A 420 24.82 -1.71 14.24
CA VAL A 420 23.56 -2.46 14.23
C VAL A 420 22.81 -2.05 15.49
N ALA A 421 21.72 -1.30 15.32
CA ALA A 421 20.97 -0.77 16.44
C ALA A 421 20.36 -1.90 17.29
N LYS A 422 20.86 -2.01 18.52
CA LYS A 422 20.49 -3.04 19.51
C LYS A 422 20.06 -2.40 20.82
N ARG A 423 18.97 -2.89 21.39
CA ARG A 423 18.56 -2.59 22.77
C ARG A 423 18.64 -3.86 23.63
N VAL A 424 18.95 -3.70 24.91
CA VAL A 424 18.90 -4.79 25.90
C VAL A 424 17.47 -4.93 26.40
N GLY A 425 16.81 -6.05 26.09
CA GLY A 425 15.50 -6.42 26.63
C GLY A 425 15.59 -7.62 27.58
N GLY A 426 14.67 -7.73 28.54
CA GLY A 426 14.53 -8.96 29.32
C GLY A 426 13.91 -10.07 28.46
N ALA A 427 14.60 -11.21 28.32
CA ALA A 427 14.02 -12.41 27.73
C ALA A 427 12.91 -12.97 28.64
N PRO A 428 11.99 -13.80 28.11
CA PRO A 428 11.00 -14.52 28.91
C PRO A 428 11.60 -15.26 30.13
N ASP A 429 12.86 -15.68 30.01
CA ASP A 429 13.59 -16.45 31.02
C ASP A 429 14.46 -15.56 31.94
N GLY A 430 14.37 -14.23 31.83
CA GLY A 430 15.12 -13.27 32.66
C GLY A 430 16.56 -12.99 32.21
N ALA A 431 17.04 -13.63 31.15
CA ALA A 431 18.34 -13.31 30.55
C ALA A 431 18.26 -12.06 29.66
N PRO A 432 19.24 -11.14 29.67
CA PRO A 432 19.27 -10.03 28.73
C PRO A 432 19.48 -10.56 27.30
N ALA A 433 18.56 -10.21 26.38
CA ALA A 433 18.66 -10.53 24.96
C ALA A 433 18.82 -9.23 24.14
N ASP A 434 19.71 -9.28 23.15
CA ASP A 434 19.86 -8.21 22.16
C ASP A 434 18.63 -8.23 21.23
N ILE A 435 17.84 -7.16 21.27
CA ILE A 435 16.71 -6.96 20.37
C ILE A 435 17.13 -5.95 19.30
N ILE A 436 17.06 -6.35 18.03
CA ILE A 436 17.34 -5.48 16.89
C ILE A 436 16.14 -4.56 16.66
N ALA A 437 16.37 -3.25 16.65
CA ALA A 437 15.37 -2.23 16.34
C ALA A 437 16.08 -1.04 15.70
N PRO A 438 15.55 -0.45 14.62
CA PRO A 438 16.19 0.69 13.98
C PRO A 438 16.14 1.91 14.91
N ARG A 439 17.03 2.87 14.69
CA ARG A 439 16.88 4.24 15.17
C ARG A 439 16.00 5.04 14.23
N TRP A 440 15.53 6.18 14.71
CA TRP A 440 14.68 7.06 13.91
C TRP A 440 15.39 7.50 12.62
N GLY A 441 16.69 7.82 12.67
CA GLY A 441 17.54 8.24 11.55
C GLY A 441 17.88 7.15 10.54
N GLN A 442 17.60 5.88 10.86
CA GLN A 442 17.74 4.76 9.93
C GLN A 442 16.48 4.55 9.08
N MET A 443 15.34 5.09 9.50
CA MET A 443 14.08 4.92 8.78
C MET A 443 13.92 5.94 7.65
N PRO A 444 13.38 5.54 6.49
CA PRO A 444 12.93 6.52 5.49
C PRO A 444 11.94 7.50 6.12
N TRP A 445 12.18 8.80 5.91
CA TRP A 445 11.43 9.88 6.55
C TRP A 445 9.91 9.69 6.50
N LEU A 446 9.33 9.47 5.30
CA LEU A 446 7.90 9.24 5.14
C LEU A 446 7.39 8.05 5.99
N HIS A 447 8.14 6.96 6.06
CA HIS A 447 7.74 5.78 6.84
C HIS A 447 7.83 6.05 8.35
N GLY A 448 8.90 6.73 8.78
CA GLY A 448 9.12 7.14 10.17
C GLY A 448 8.04 8.10 10.66
N GLU A 449 7.76 9.16 9.90
CA GLU A 449 6.74 10.16 10.21
C GLU A 449 5.35 9.53 10.38
N ILE A 450 4.98 8.62 9.48
CA ILE A 450 3.68 7.94 9.53
C ILE A 450 3.60 6.95 10.71
N TYR A 451 4.63 6.14 10.92
CA TYR A 451 4.69 5.23 12.05
C TYR A 451 4.64 5.97 13.39
N PHE A 452 5.29 7.14 13.45
CA PHE A 452 5.25 8.05 14.58
C PHE A 452 3.82 8.51 14.93
N TYR A 453 3.01 8.94 13.96
CA TYR A 453 1.60 9.31 14.21
C TYR A 453 0.77 8.13 14.73
N HIS A 454 1.03 6.91 14.26
CA HIS A 454 0.37 5.72 14.80
C HIS A 454 0.75 5.43 16.26
N LEU A 455 2.02 5.58 16.63
CA LEU A 455 2.47 5.46 18.02
C LEU A 455 1.80 6.50 18.91
N LEU A 456 1.82 7.77 18.50
CA LEU A 456 1.18 8.87 19.23
C LEU A 456 -0.30 8.58 19.51
N TRP A 457 -1.05 8.24 18.46
CA TRP A 457 -2.49 8.02 18.56
C TRP A 457 -2.82 6.89 19.57
N GLN A 458 -2.10 5.78 19.51
CA GLN A 458 -2.30 4.70 20.46
C GLN A 458 -1.88 5.06 21.88
N TYR A 459 -0.73 5.72 22.06
CA TYR A 459 -0.25 6.08 23.39
C TYR A 459 -1.24 6.99 24.10
N LEU A 460 -1.87 7.92 23.38
CA LEU A 460 -2.92 8.79 23.92
C LEU A 460 -4.22 8.04 24.27
N MET A 461 -4.44 6.88 23.64
CA MET A 461 -5.59 6.00 23.90
C MET A 461 -5.28 4.84 24.83
N LEU A 462 -4.06 4.69 25.36
CA LEU A 462 -3.76 3.59 26.29
C LEU A 462 -4.60 3.72 27.57
N ARG A 463 -5.08 2.61 28.10
CA ARG A 463 -5.62 2.53 29.47
C ARG A 463 -4.49 2.28 30.47
N ASP A 464 -4.67 2.70 31.71
CA ASP A 464 -3.81 2.25 32.81
C ASP A 464 -4.12 0.76 33.09
N GLY A 465 -3.08 -0.05 33.22
CA GLY A 465 -3.23 -1.42 33.71
C GLY A 465 -3.64 -1.44 35.19
N ASP A 466 -4.51 -2.37 35.60
CA ASP A 466 -4.83 -2.59 37.01
C ASP A 466 -3.59 -3.13 37.75
N GLU A 467 -2.73 -2.25 38.26
CA GLU A 467 -1.58 -2.62 39.10
C GLU A 467 -1.99 -3.15 40.49
N ASN A 468 -3.28 -3.26 40.80
CA ASN A 468 -3.80 -3.57 42.13
C ASN A 468 -4.47 -4.96 42.30
N THR A 469 -4.49 -5.81 41.28
CA THR A 469 -4.74 -7.25 41.53
C THR A 469 -3.44 -7.93 41.86
N GLY A 470 -3.10 -7.97 43.15
CA GLY A 470 -2.24 -8.99 43.75
C GLY A 470 -2.85 -10.40 43.64
N ALA A 471 -3.33 -10.76 42.46
CA ALA A 471 -3.63 -12.13 42.12
C ALA A 471 -2.27 -12.82 41.97
N LYS A 472 -1.92 -13.63 42.97
CA LYS A 472 -1.11 -14.82 42.67
C LYS A 472 -1.72 -15.42 41.42
N ALA A 473 -0.96 -15.52 40.35
CA ALA A 473 -1.35 -16.29 39.19
C ALA A 473 -1.74 -17.68 39.72
N ASP A 474 -3.05 -17.96 39.77
CA ASP A 474 -3.51 -19.31 40.02
C ASP A 474 -2.91 -20.13 38.89
N SER A 475 -1.97 -21.02 39.23
CA SER A 475 -1.19 -21.80 38.27
C SER A 475 -2.06 -22.70 37.38
N ALA A 476 -3.36 -22.82 37.69
CA ALA A 476 -4.37 -23.50 36.88
C ALA A 476 -5.14 -22.56 35.91
N ALA A 477 -5.19 -21.25 36.17
CA ALA A 477 -5.81 -20.26 35.28
C ALA A 477 -4.78 -19.56 34.38
N ALA A 478 -3.50 -19.55 34.77
CA ALA A 478 -2.38 -19.12 33.93
C ALA A 478 -2.17 -20.02 32.69
N ALA A 479 -2.74 -21.23 32.69
CA ALA A 479 -2.74 -22.13 31.53
C ALA A 479 -3.85 -21.82 30.50
N ALA A 480 -4.70 -20.80 30.75
CA ALA A 480 -5.83 -20.45 29.88
C ALA A 480 -5.78 -19.03 29.31
N PHE A 481 -4.72 -18.26 29.61
CA PHE A 481 -4.50 -16.93 29.04
C PHE A 481 -3.13 -16.87 28.34
N ASP A 482 -3.07 -17.52 27.16
CA ASP A 482 -1.89 -17.64 26.29
C ASP A 482 -1.73 -16.48 25.28
N GLU A 483 -2.56 -15.42 25.33
CA GLU A 483 -2.53 -14.33 24.34
C GLU A 483 -2.11 -12.97 24.95
N PRO A 484 -1.01 -12.34 24.47
CA PRO A 484 -0.67 -10.97 24.84
C PRO A 484 -1.72 -9.92 24.41
N PRO A 485 -1.74 -8.74 25.06
CA PRO A 485 -2.66 -7.64 24.80
C PRO A 485 -2.83 -7.27 23.33
N LEU A 486 -4.07 -7.14 22.88
CA LEU A 486 -4.41 -6.71 21.53
C LEU A 486 -3.99 -5.25 21.29
N ASN A 487 -3.26 -5.02 20.21
CA ASN A 487 -2.84 -3.70 19.76
C ASN A 487 -3.88 -3.06 18.82
N VAL A 488 -4.30 -1.83 19.08
CA VAL A 488 -5.34 -1.09 18.34
C VAL A 488 -4.81 -0.31 17.14
N ILE A 489 -3.52 -0.36 16.83
CA ILE A 489 -3.20 -0.10 15.43
C ILE A 489 -3.87 -1.18 14.63
N THR A 490 -4.80 -0.71 13.80
CA THR A 490 -5.35 -1.36 12.64
C THR A 490 -4.56 -2.59 12.23
N ALA A 491 -5.24 -3.64 11.77
CA ALA A 491 -4.64 -4.80 11.09
C ALA A 491 -3.74 -4.45 9.86
N HIS A 492 -3.38 -3.18 9.72
CA HIS A 492 -2.94 -2.45 8.55
C HIS A 492 -1.73 -1.54 8.78
N ALA A 493 -1.29 -1.19 10.00
CA ALA A 493 0.16 -0.87 10.18
C ALA A 493 1.03 -2.12 10.03
N PHE A 494 0.36 -3.27 9.96
CA PHE A 494 0.81 -4.58 9.51
C PHE A 494 0.53 -4.83 8.02
N SER A 495 0.40 -3.78 7.20
CA SER A 495 0.53 -3.89 5.74
C SER A 495 1.77 -3.09 5.36
N ASN A 496 2.98 -3.61 5.17
CA ASN A 496 3.41 -4.88 4.57
C ASN A 496 2.84 -6.13 5.26
N PRO A 497 2.26 -7.09 4.50
CA PRO A 497 1.29 -8.05 5.00
C PRO A 497 1.89 -8.93 6.09
N LEU A 498 1.53 -8.62 7.33
CA LEU A 498 2.06 -9.23 8.53
C LEU A 498 0.96 -9.93 9.32
N SER A 499 0.76 -11.20 9.02
CA SER A 499 0.30 -12.21 9.98
C SER A 499 1.41 -13.25 10.14
N SER A 500 1.99 -13.38 11.33
CA SER A 500 2.91 -14.48 11.65
C SER A 500 2.16 -15.56 12.42
N GLN A 501 2.29 -16.82 11.97
CA GLN A 501 2.55 -17.93 12.87
C GLN A 501 3.78 -18.67 12.35
N GLU A 502 4.78 -18.76 13.24
CA GLU A 502 5.82 -19.80 13.33
C GLU A 502 6.68 -20.08 12.09
N CYS A 503 7.76 -19.29 11.95
CA CYS A 503 9.01 -19.79 11.37
C CYS A 503 9.84 -20.42 12.49
N GLN A 504 10.29 -21.67 12.35
CA GLN A 504 11.11 -22.38 13.35
C GLN A 504 12.51 -21.74 13.59
N VAL A 505 12.82 -20.62 12.92
CA VAL A 505 14.05 -19.85 13.12
C VAL A 505 13.85 -18.66 14.08
N THR A 506 12.61 -18.31 14.45
CA THR A 506 12.34 -17.16 15.35
C THR A 506 11.71 -17.62 16.67
N THR A 507 12.41 -17.42 17.78
CA THR A 507 12.07 -17.86 19.15
C THR A 507 11.01 -17.00 19.87
N THR A 508 10.10 -16.30 19.16
CA THR A 508 9.11 -15.43 19.82
C THR A 508 7.73 -15.50 19.13
N PRO A 509 6.63 -15.74 19.88
CA PRO A 509 5.28 -15.78 19.31
C PRO A 509 4.80 -14.42 18.81
N GLY A 510 4.08 -14.39 17.69
CA GLY A 510 3.32 -13.23 17.21
C GLY A 510 1.84 -13.56 17.11
N LEU A 511 0.97 -12.64 17.53
CA LEU A 511 -0.48 -12.81 17.48
C LEU A 511 -1.03 -12.55 16.07
N VAL A 512 -1.97 -13.38 15.61
CA VAL A 512 -2.75 -13.15 14.38
C VAL A 512 -4.06 -12.46 14.75
N SER A 513 -4.30 -11.28 14.19
CA SER A 513 -5.66 -10.74 14.07
C SER A 513 -6.16 -10.99 12.64
N PRO A 514 -7.37 -11.52 12.43
CA PRO A 514 -7.99 -11.52 11.10
C PRO A 514 -8.08 -10.08 10.58
N PRO A 515 -8.14 -9.85 9.26
CA PRO A 515 -8.35 -8.51 8.72
C PRO A 515 -9.72 -7.97 9.15
N VAL A 516 -9.78 -7.29 10.28
CA VAL A 516 -10.92 -6.48 10.68
C VAL A 516 -10.80 -5.20 9.87
N VAL A 517 -11.52 -5.14 8.75
CA VAL A 517 -11.73 -3.89 8.02
C VAL A 517 -12.69 -3.05 8.86
N PRO A 518 -12.30 -1.89 9.42
CA PRO A 518 -13.28 -0.89 9.81
C PRO A 518 -13.88 -0.39 8.50
N GLN A 519 -15.02 -0.95 8.07
CA GLN A 519 -15.72 -0.44 6.89
C GLN A 519 -16.40 0.89 7.23
N GLN A 520 -15.62 1.97 7.38
CA GLN A 520 -16.18 3.32 7.34
C GLN A 520 -16.38 3.73 5.87
N SER A 521 -17.22 2.97 5.17
CA SER A 521 -17.57 3.21 3.77
C SER A 521 -18.97 3.81 3.70
N ALA A 522 -19.08 5.05 3.22
CA ALA A 522 -20.34 5.77 3.08
C ALA A 522 -21.01 5.56 1.71
N ARG A 523 -20.58 4.56 0.93
CA ARG A 523 -20.88 4.46 -0.51
C ARG A 523 -22.37 4.32 -0.88
N GLN A 524 -23.28 4.13 0.07
CA GLN A 524 -24.71 3.90 -0.23
C GLN A 524 -25.73 4.58 0.71
N TYR A 525 -25.34 5.42 1.68
CA TYR A 525 -26.33 5.96 2.63
C TYR A 525 -26.04 7.38 3.14
N ALA A 526 -27.04 8.24 2.99
CA ALA A 526 -27.20 9.60 3.49
C ALA A 526 -26.91 9.82 5.00
N SER A 527 -26.95 8.76 5.81
CA SER A 527 -27.13 8.91 7.27
C SER A 527 -25.86 9.13 8.08
N LEU A 528 -24.66 9.08 7.48
CA LEU A 528 -23.41 9.43 8.18
C LEU A 528 -23.33 10.93 8.55
N VAL A 529 -24.18 11.76 7.95
CA VAL A 529 -24.15 13.23 8.08
C VAL A 529 -25.40 13.79 8.80
N CYS A 530 -26.31 12.94 9.32
CA CYS A 530 -27.63 13.41 9.78
C CYS A 530 -28.19 12.78 11.08
N ASN A 531 -27.38 12.20 11.98
CA ASN A 531 -27.93 11.86 13.31
C ASN A 531 -26.92 12.00 14.47
N PRO A 532 -27.00 13.09 15.27
CA PRO A 532 -26.19 13.28 16.47
C PRO A 532 -26.47 12.25 17.58
N GLU A 533 -27.68 11.69 17.66
CA GLU A 533 -28.09 10.80 18.77
C GLU A 533 -27.53 9.37 18.64
N LEU A 534 -27.10 8.95 17.44
CA LEU A 534 -26.45 7.66 17.21
C LEU A 534 -24.96 7.63 17.63
N VAL A 535 -24.39 8.79 18.02
CA VAL A 535 -22.94 8.98 18.27
C VAL A 535 -22.54 8.74 19.73
N ALA A 536 -23.50 8.69 20.65
CA ALA A 536 -23.23 8.51 22.08
C ALA A 536 -22.69 7.11 22.43
N ASP A 537 -23.02 6.09 21.65
CA ASP A 537 -22.69 4.68 21.92
C ASP A 537 -21.82 4.05 20.83
N GLY A 538 -20.58 4.52 20.71
CA GLY A 538 -19.53 3.85 19.93
C GLY A 538 -19.67 3.97 18.39
N VAL A 539 -18.58 3.67 17.69
CA VAL A 539 -18.56 3.64 16.21
C VAL A 539 -19.53 2.55 15.75
N VAL A 540 -20.48 2.85 14.86
CA VAL A 540 -21.37 1.84 14.26
C VAL A 540 -20.97 1.68 12.80
N VAL A 541 -20.70 0.44 12.37
CA VAL A 541 -20.31 0.11 10.99
C VAL A 541 -21.41 -0.74 10.35
N ARG A 542 -21.69 -0.49 9.07
CA ARG A 542 -22.75 -1.18 8.32
C ARG A 542 -22.14 -2.33 7.50
N ARG A 543 -22.57 -3.57 7.78
CA ARG A 543 -22.22 -4.77 6.98
C ARG A 543 -23.04 -4.79 5.69
N VAL A 544 -22.41 -4.82 4.52
CA VAL A 544 -23.07 -5.06 3.24
C VAL A 544 -22.73 -6.48 2.78
N HIS A 545 -23.75 -7.32 2.55
CA HIS A 545 -23.57 -8.58 1.84
C HIS A 545 -23.49 -8.26 0.34
N ALA A 546 -22.48 -8.79 -0.35
CA ALA A 546 -22.30 -8.60 -1.80
C ALA A 546 -23.54 -9.01 -2.63
N ASP A 547 -24.38 -9.90 -2.08
CA ASP A 547 -25.59 -10.43 -2.73
C ASP A 547 -26.90 -9.76 -2.29
N ALA A 548 -26.86 -8.65 -1.56
CA ALA A 548 -28.08 -7.99 -1.09
C ALA A 548 -28.84 -7.32 -2.25
N LYS A 549 -30.09 -7.76 -2.48
CA LYS A 549 -31.00 -7.13 -3.45
C LYS A 549 -31.24 -5.66 -3.10
N GLU A 550 -31.35 -4.80 -4.11
CA GLU A 550 -31.74 -3.39 -3.94
C GLU A 550 -32.99 -3.27 -3.03
N GLY A 551 -32.90 -2.43 -2.00
CA GLY A 551 -34.04 -2.10 -1.11
C GLY A 551 -34.12 -2.84 0.23
N VAL A 552 -33.19 -3.74 0.59
CA VAL A 552 -33.19 -4.39 1.92
C VAL A 552 -32.40 -3.54 2.94
N PRO A 553 -32.98 -3.16 4.11
CA PRO A 553 -32.26 -2.40 5.14
C PRO A 553 -31.10 -3.24 5.71
N ALA A 554 -29.89 -2.67 5.76
CA ALA A 554 -28.76 -3.38 6.34
C ALA A 554 -28.76 -3.26 7.86
N LYS A 555 -28.29 -4.31 8.53
CA LYS A 555 -28.19 -4.37 9.98
C LYS A 555 -27.04 -3.49 10.46
N GLN A 556 -27.34 -2.52 11.33
CA GLN A 556 -26.33 -1.75 12.05
C GLN A 556 -25.65 -2.67 13.07
N VAL A 557 -24.32 -2.66 13.11
CA VAL A 557 -23.53 -3.45 14.06
C VAL A 557 -22.59 -2.51 14.80
N PRO A 558 -22.61 -2.47 16.14
CA PRO A 558 -21.60 -1.75 16.92
C PRO A 558 -20.19 -2.21 16.51
N TYR A 559 -19.21 -1.31 16.43
CA TYR A 559 -17.81 -1.62 16.09
C TYR A 559 -17.25 -2.72 16.99
N ALA A 560 -17.64 -2.71 18.28
CA ALA A 560 -17.31 -3.75 19.25
C ALA A 560 -17.83 -5.16 18.88
N ASP A 561 -18.92 -5.25 18.12
CA ASP A 561 -19.53 -6.52 17.69
C ASP A 561 -19.06 -6.96 16.30
N MET A 562 -18.47 -6.06 15.50
CA MET A 562 -17.71 -6.45 14.30
C MET A 562 -16.43 -7.21 14.63
N LEU A 563 -15.85 -6.97 15.82
CA LEU A 563 -14.68 -7.68 16.33
C LEU A 563 -14.99 -9.14 16.75
N LYS A 564 -16.27 -9.58 16.73
CA LYS A 564 -16.74 -10.85 17.33
C LYS A 564 -17.22 -11.93 16.34
N GLN A 565 -16.97 -11.86 15.03
CA GLN A 565 -17.43 -12.89 14.05
C GLN A 565 -16.45 -13.16 12.91
N PRO A 566 -16.50 -14.33 12.22
CA PRO A 566 -16.46 -15.71 12.68
C PRO A 566 -15.26 -16.42 12.04
N SER A 567 -14.03 -16.12 12.47
CA SER A 567 -12.82 -16.84 12.03
C SER A 567 -12.02 -17.43 13.21
N GLY A 568 -12.66 -17.63 14.36
CA GLY A 568 -12.06 -18.33 15.51
C GLY A 568 -11.06 -17.52 16.34
N CYS A 569 -10.73 -16.28 15.97
CA CYS A 569 -10.00 -15.36 16.84
C CYS A 569 -10.99 -14.63 17.74
N VAL A 570 -10.92 -14.89 19.05
CA VAL A 570 -11.56 -14.05 20.06
C VAL A 570 -10.61 -12.88 20.31
N LEU A 571 -10.82 -11.75 19.63
CA LEU A 571 -10.13 -10.52 20.01
C LEU A 571 -10.53 -10.19 21.45
N PRO A 572 -9.59 -9.97 22.38
CA PRO A 572 -9.92 -9.36 23.66
C PRO A 572 -10.73 -8.09 23.38
N PRO A 573 -11.74 -7.77 24.20
CA PRO A 573 -12.48 -6.52 24.04
C PRO A 573 -11.47 -5.36 24.01
N VAL A 574 -11.41 -4.59 22.90
CA VAL A 574 -10.46 -3.48 22.71
C VAL A 574 -10.51 -2.48 23.88
N ASP A 575 -11.67 -2.36 24.50
CA ASP A 575 -11.97 -1.60 25.72
C ASP A 575 -11.19 -2.07 26.96
N ALA A 576 -10.58 -3.25 26.95
CA ALA A 576 -9.68 -3.72 28.01
C ALA A 576 -8.30 -3.05 27.97
N PHE A 577 -7.83 -2.61 26.80
CA PHE A 577 -6.47 -2.06 26.61
C PHE A 577 -6.45 -0.61 26.17
N PHE A 578 -7.46 -0.16 25.44
CA PHE A 578 -7.54 1.19 24.92
C PHE A 578 -8.83 1.89 25.36
N LEU A 579 -8.71 3.20 25.60
CA LEU A 579 -9.82 4.11 25.82
C LEU A 579 -10.67 4.20 24.54
N PRO A 580 -11.94 4.64 24.63
CA PRO A 580 -12.78 4.86 23.46
C PRO A 580 -12.14 5.82 22.44
N TYR A 581 -12.43 5.59 21.16
CA TYR A 581 -11.98 6.45 20.07
C TYR A 581 -12.33 7.92 20.32
N ARG A 582 -11.34 8.79 20.15
CA ARG A 582 -11.52 10.25 20.15
C ARG A 582 -10.63 10.90 19.09
N ASP A 583 -11.13 11.99 18.51
CA ASP A 583 -10.29 12.87 17.70
C ASP A 583 -9.55 13.85 18.61
N ILE A 584 -8.27 13.57 18.84
CA ILE A 584 -7.37 14.35 19.70
C ILE A 584 -7.08 15.75 19.17
N PHE A 585 -7.41 16.03 17.90
CA PHE A 585 -7.24 17.33 17.25
C PHE A 585 -8.56 18.05 16.97
N SER A 586 -9.67 17.54 17.53
CA SER A 586 -11.01 18.05 17.24
C SER A 586 -11.19 19.53 17.59
N HIS A 587 -10.52 20.00 18.66
CA HIS A 587 -10.56 21.40 19.06
C HIS A 587 -9.84 22.28 18.04
N GLU A 588 -8.61 21.94 17.65
CA GLU A 588 -7.84 22.70 16.66
C GLU A 588 -8.51 22.69 15.28
N LYS A 589 -9.09 21.56 14.88
CA LYS A 589 -9.86 21.45 13.63
C LYS A 589 -11.07 22.39 13.63
N ARG A 590 -11.82 22.44 14.73
CA ARG A 590 -12.95 23.37 14.89
C ARG A 590 -12.48 24.83 14.86
N ASP A 591 -11.45 25.15 15.62
CA ASP A 591 -10.89 26.51 15.69
C ASP A 591 -10.42 27.02 14.33
N VAL A 592 -9.71 26.18 13.57
CA VAL A 592 -9.27 26.50 12.21
C VAL A 592 -10.49 26.80 11.32
N LEU A 593 -11.53 25.98 11.35
CA LEU A 593 -12.73 26.21 10.56
C LEU A 593 -13.43 27.52 10.96
N VAL A 594 -13.82 27.65 12.23
CA VAL A 594 -14.61 28.78 12.77
C VAL A 594 -13.91 30.11 12.52
N LYS A 595 -12.58 30.18 12.73
CA LYS A 595 -11.78 31.40 12.51
C LYS A 595 -11.85 31.92 11.08
N PHE A 596 -12.05 31.04 10.10
CA PHE A 596 -12.05 31.40 8.68
C PHE A 596 -13.43 31.47 8.03
N ILE A 597 -14.52 31.19 8.76
CA ILE A 597 -15.89 31.25 8.20
C ILE A 597 -16.16 32.62 7.58
N HIS A 598 -16.03 33.70 8.35
CA HIS A 598 -16.31 35.05 7.86
C HIS A 598 -15.29 35.53 6.82
N ALA A 599 -14.00 35.38 7.12
CA ALA A 599 -12.94 35.98 6.31
C ALA A 599 -12.68 35.25 4.98
N ARG A 600 -13.06 33.96 4.89
CA ARG A 600 -12.71 33.09 3.77
C ARG A 600 -13.91 32.33 3.21
N VAL A 601 -14.69 31.65 4.04
CA VAL A 601 -15.76 30.77 3.53
C VAL A 601 -16.94 31.56 2.98
N VAL A 602 -17.40 32.59 3.68
CA VAL A 602 -18.56 33.41 3.24
C VAL A 602 -18.32 34.01 1.84
N PRO A 603 -17.19 34.69 1.54
CA PRO A 603 -16.93 35.20 0.19
C PRO A 603 -16.91 34.11 -0.89
N MET A 604 -16.30 32.95 -0.62
CA MET A 604 -16.27 31.82 -1.57
C MET A 604 -17.67 31.34 -1.94
N LEU A 605 -18.57 31.26 -0.95
CA LEU A 605 -19.92 30.72 -1.14
C LEU A 605 -20.89 31.77 -1.68
N ALA A 606 -20.64 33.06 -1.44
CA ALA A 606 -21.48 34.16 -1.92
C ALA A 606 -21.53 34.24 -3.45
N CYS A 607 -20.45 33.85 -4.15
CA CYS A 607 -20.44 33.80 -5.62
C CYS A 607 -21.07 32.52 -6.20
N GLN A 608 -21.65 31.65 -5.37
CA GLN A 608 -22.34 30.41 -5.76
C GLN A 608 -21.55 29.61 -6.82
N PRO A 609 -20.33 29.15 -6.51
CA PRO A 609 -19.41 28.55 -7.50
C PRO A 609 -20.00 27.34 -8.23
N TRP A 610 -20.95 26.63 -7.62
CA TRP A 610 -21.64 25.49 -8.23
C TRP A 610 -22.54 25.86 -9.41
N THR A 611 -22.94 27.13 -9.56
CA THR A 611 -23.74 27.59 -10.72
C THR A 611 -22.88 28.17 -11.84
N ALA A 612 -21.55 28.20 -11.68
CA ALA A 612 -20.64 28.78 -12.66
C ALA A 612 -20.57 27.95 -13.95
N SER A 613 -20.03 28.55 -15.01
CA SER A 613 -19.86 27.88 -16.30
C SER A 613 -18.84 26.73 -16.23
N ARG A 614 -18.77 25.92 -17.30
CA ARG A 614 -17.79 24.83 -17.42
C ARG A 614 -16.33 25.32 -17.38
N GLU A 615 -16.07 26.55 -17.82
CA GLU A 615 -14.73 27.15 -17.82
C GLU A 615 -14.26 27.54 -16.42
N TYR A 616 -15.17 27.55 -15.43
CA TYR A 616 -14.83 27.88 -14.04
C TYR A 616 -14.05 26.76 -13.32
N GLY A 617 -13.94 25.58 -13.94
CA GLY A 617 -13.26 24.41 -13.37
C GLY A 617 -11.83 24.70 -12.90
N GLY A 618 -10.99 25.38 -13.68
CA GLY A 618 -9.63 25.67 -13.24
C GLY A 618 -9.52 26.82 -12.24
N ILE A 619 -10.55 27.64 -12.06
CA ILE A 619 -10.62 28.54 -10.89
C ILE A 619 -10.84 27.72 -9.63
N LEU A 620 -11.72 26.71 -9.69
CA LEU A 620 -11.94 25.80 -8.56
C LEU A 620 -10.70 24.94 -8.27
N LEU A 621 -9.91 24.54 -9.27
CA LEU A 621 -8.62 23.88 -9.04
C LEU A 621 -7.63 24.77 -8.26
N ARG A 622 -7.61 26.08 -8.53
CA ARG A 622 -6.80 27.04 -7.76
C ARG A 622 -7.32 27.22 -6.33
N TRP A 623 -8.63 27.20 -6.13
CA TRP A 623 -9.22 27.19 -4.79
C TRP A 623 -8.85 25.92 -4.03
N MET A 624 -8.87 24.77 -4.69
CA MET A 624 -8.40 23.52 -4.09
C MET A 624 -6.92 23.61 -3.69
N LEU A 625 -6.08 24.34 -4.43
CA LEU A 625 -4.66 24.55 -4.12
C LEU A 625 -4.43 25.46 -2.92
N TRP A 626 -5.00 26.67 -2.96
CA TRP A 626 -4.67 27.74 -2.01
C TRP A 626 -5.68 27.87 -0.86
N GLY A 627 -6.77 27.10 -0.90
CA GLY A 627 -8.02 27.51 -0.27
C GLY A 627 -8.47 28.85 -0.85
N ASN A 628 -9.10 29.67 -0.02
CA ASN A 628 -9.36 31.07 -0.35
C ASN A 628 -8.22 31.98 0.09
N GLY A 629 -6.95 31.68 -0.20
CA GLY A 629 -5.79 32.52 0.14
C GLY A 629 -5.77 33.92 -0.50
N ILE A 630 -6.90 34.42 -1.01
CA ILE A 630 -7.10 35.69 -1.69
C ILE A 630 -7.04 36.85 -0.68
N ASP A 631 -6.35 37.95 -0.98
CA ASP A 631 -6.48 39.17 -0.19
C ASP A 631 -7.86 39.82 -0.42
N LEU A 632 -8.87 39.36 0.33
CA LEU A 632 -10.24 39.88 0.27
C LEU A 632 -10.42 40.99 1.31
N SER A 633 -9.85 42.15 1.04
CA SER A 633 -10.18 43.40 1.73
C SER A 633 -11.58 43.96 1.37
N MET A 634 -12.51 43.14 0.87
CA MET A 634 -13.68 43.65 0.11
C MET A 634 -15.09 43.34 0.66
N PHE A 635 -15.26 42.67 1.80
CA PHE A 635 -16.59 42.52 2.40
C PHE A 635 -16.59 42.80 3.89
N THR A 636 -17.15 43.94 4.27
CA THR A 636 -17.66 44.12 5.64
C THR A 636 -19.04 43.49 5.72
N MET A 637 -19.41 42.92 6.87
CA MET A 637 -20.76 42.39 7.10
C MET A 637 -21.85 43.45 6.81
N ASP A 638 -21.49 44.72 6.92
CA ASP A 638 -22.35 45.87 6.62
C ASP A 638 -22.71 45.99 5.13
N GLN A 639 -21.84 45.56 4.21
CA GLN A 639 -22.13 45.56 2.77
C GLN A 639 -23.10 44.43 2.38
N LEU A 640 -22.92 43.23 2.95
CA LEU A 640 -23.87 42.11 2.79
C LEU A 640 -25.25 42.46 3.38
N THR A 641 -25.27 43.18 4.51
CA THR A 641 -26.50 43.65 5.14
C THR A 641 -27.20 44.74 4.31
N SER A 642 -26.42 45.62 3.66
CA SER A 642 -26.94 46.74 2.86
C SER A 642 -27.54 46.29 1.52
N ALA A 643 -26.97 45.27 0.86
CA ALA A 643 -27.51 44.70 -0.38
C ALA A 643 -28.90 44.04 -0.18
N HIS A 644 -29.16 43.55 1.03
CA HIS A 644 -30.44 42.93 1.40
C HIS A 644 -31.57 43.91 1.73
N ALA A 645 -31.29 45.21 1.90
CA ALA A 645 -32.32 46.20 2.20
C ALA A 645 -33.16 46.61 0.96
N SER A 646 -32.72 46.29 -0.25
CA SER A 646 -33.42 46.60 -1.51
C SER A 646 -34.08 45.35 -2.10
N GLY A 647 -35.40 45.20 -1.89
CA GLY A 647 -36.18 44.10 -2.43
C GLY A 647 -36.49 44.23 -3.92
N ASP A 648 -35.81 43.44 -4.75
CA ASP A 648 -36.28 42.91 -6.06
C ASP A 648 -35.33 41.77 -6.51
N ALA A 649 -35.62 40.53 -6.04
CA ALA A 649 -34.58 39.56 -5.68
C ALA A 649 -34.17 38.49 -6.73
N ALA A 650 -34.81 38.37 -7.90
CA ALA A 650 -34.51 37.25 -8.82
C ALA A 650 -33.64 37.63 -10.04
N ALA A 651 -33.87 38.81 -10.63
CA ALA A 651 -33.11 39.27 -11.80
C ALA A 651 -31.84 40.06 -11.42
N ALA A 652 -31.84 40.74 -10.27
CA ALA A 652 -30.68 41.45 -9.74
C ALA A 652 -29.60 40.49 -9.19
N HIS A 653 -30.02 39.41 -8.52
CA HIS A 653 -29.13 38.38 -7.96
C HIS A 653 -28.26 37.69 -9.00
N GLY A 654 -28.78 37.42 -10.21
CA GLY A 654 -28.01 36.78 -11.28
C GLY A 654 -26.87 37.66 -11.83
N GLY A 655 -27.09 38.97 -11.91
CA GLY A 655 -26.05 39.93 -12.30
C GLY A 655 -24.99 40.14 -11.22
N GLU A 656 -25.40 40.10 -9.95
CA GLU A 656 -24.49 40.23 -8.81
C GLU A 656 -23.61 38.98 -8.64
N VAL A 657 -24.17 37.77 -8.76
CA VAL A 657 -23.41 36.51 -8.68
C VAL A 657 -22.35 36.43 -9.79
N ALA A 658 -22.69 36.76 -11.04
CA ALA A 658 -21.72 36.76 -12.14
C ALA A 658 -20.57 37.76 -11.92
N LEU A 659 -20.86 38.94 -11.35
CA LEU A 659 -19.85 39.92 -10.98
C LEU A 659 -18.91 39.38 -9.88
N LEU A 660 -19.46 38.69 -8.89
CA LEU A 660 -18.67 38.06 -7.83
C LEU A 660 -17.79 36.95 -8.38
N GLN A 661 -18.31 36.10 -9.27
CA GLN A 661 -17.53 35.04 -9.93
C GLN A 661 -16.38 35.61 -10.76
N GLU A 662 -16.60 36.69 -11.51
CA GLU A 662 -15.52 37.33 -12.29
C GLU A 662 -14.45 37.95 -11.38
N ARG A 663 -14.85 38.55 -10.24
CA ARG A 663 -13.89 39.08 -9.25
C ARG A 663 -13.03 37.98 -8.64
N GLU A 664 -13.66 36.88 -8.23
CA GLU A 664 -12.96 35.72 -7.68
C GLU A 664 -12.03 35.06 -8.71
N LYS A 665 -12.44 35.02 -9.98
CA LYS A 665 -11.61 34.58 -11.10
C LYS A 665 -10.37 35.45 -11.26
N VAL A 666 -10.51 36.77 -11.32
CA VAL A 666 -9.38 37.71 -11.43
C VAL A 666 -8.41 37.53 -10.24
N ALA A 667 -8.96 37.43 -9.03
CA ALA A 667 -8.17 37.25 -7.82
C ALA A 667 -7.41 35.92 -7.80
N SER A 668 -8.05 34.83 -8.24
CA SER A 668 -7.43 33.50 -8.32
C SER A 668 -6.31 33.47 -9.36
N LEU A 669 -6.51 34.08 -10.53
CA LEU A 669 -5.49 34.18 -11.59
C LEU A 669 -4.29 35.03 -11.15
N ALA A 670 -4.48 36.04 -10.30
CA ALA A 670 -3.38 36.84 -9.77
C ALA A 670 -2.41 36.02 -8.90
N GLN A 671 -2.84 34.87 -8.37
CA GLN A 671 -1.98 33.97 -7.58
C GLN A 671 -1.11 33.04 -8.44
N ASP A 672 -1.30 32.99 -9.75
CA ASP A 672 -0.52 32.14 -10.66
C ASP A 672 0.97 32.48 -10.64
N VAL A 673 1.35 33.68 -10.18
CA VAL A 673 2.74 34.08 -9.91
C VAL A 673 3.46 33.13 -8.94
N ASN A 674 2.73 32.51 -8.01
CA ASN A 674 3.26 31.54 -7.04
C ASN A 674 2.99 30.08 -7.45
N LEU A 675 2.29 29.85 -8.57
CA LEU A 675 2.01 28.54 -9.13
C LEU A 675 3.13 28.16 -10.11
N ILE A 676 4.15 27.48 -9.62
CA ILE A 676 5.41 27.26 -10.36
C ILE A 676 5.43 25.94 -11.15
N GLY A 677 4.59 24.97 -10.77
CA GLY A 677 4.23 23.83 -11.61
C GLY A 677 2.80 24.01 -12.08
N ASN A 678 2.57 24.68 -13.21
CA ASN A 678 1.24 25.10 -13.65
C ASN A 678 0.74 24.29 -14.85
N GLU A 679 0.02 23.19 -14.59
CA GLU A 679 -0.64 22.40 -15.62
C GLU A 679 -2.17 22.52 -15.59
N VAL A 680 -2.71 23.61 -15.01
CA VAL A 680 -4.17 23.82 -14.88
C VAL A 680 -4.88 23.68 -16.22
N GLY A 681 -4.33 24.25 -17.31
CA GLY A 681 -4.93 24.16 -18.64
C GLY A 681 -5.05 22.73 -19.17
N ARG A 682 -4.12 21.83 -18.82
CA ARG A 682 -4.20 20.40 -19.18
C ARG A 682 -5.32 19.70 -18.41
N VAL A 683 -5.46 20.01 -17.11
CA VAL A 683 -6.54 19.47 -16.27
C VAL A 683 -7.90 19.99 -16.74
N GLU A 684 -8.02 21.28 -17.03
CA GLU A 684 -9.24 21.89 -17.58
C GLU A 684 -9.66 21.24 -18.91
N ALA A 685 -8.71 21.05 -19.84
CA ALA A 685 -8.98 20.36 -21.09
C ALA A 685 -9.50 18.94 -20.86
N HIS A 686 -8.95 18.22 -19.87
CA HIS A 686 -9.47 16.90 -19.49
C HIS A 686 -10.86 16.96 -18.84
N LEU A 687 -11.12 17.93 -17.96
CA LEU A 687 -12.46 18.16 -17.39
C LEU A 687 -13.50 18.48 -18.47
N GLN A 688 -13.14 19.27 -19.50
CA GLN A 688 -14.03 19.53 -20.63
C GLN A 688 -14.36 18.26 -21.42
N ARG A 689 -13.37 17.39 -21.63
CA ARG A 689 -13.60 16.06 -22.25
C ARG A 689 -14.58 15.22 -21.43
N LEU A 690 -14.38 15.13 -20.11
CA LEU A 690 -15.29 14.43 -19.20
C LEU A 690 -16.73 14.99 -19.27
N LEU A 691 -16.87 16.31 -19.47
CA LEU A 691 -18.14 17.02 -19.58
C LEU A 691 -18.71 17.07 -21.02
N ASP A 692 -18.03 16.48 -21.99
CA ASP A 692 -18.50 16.36 -23.37
C ASP A 692 -19.13 14.97 -23.58
N PRO A 693 -20.46 14.85 -23.73
CA PRO A 693 -21.11 13.55 -23.88
C PRO A 693 -20.73 12.82 -25.18
N THR A 694 -20.08 13.51 -26.13
CA THR A 694 -19.64 12.96 -27.41
C THR A 694 -18.19 12.48 -27.43
N ASP A 695 -17.42 12.75 -26.37
CA ASP A 695 -16.02 12.32 -26.29
C ASP A 695 -15.93 10.79 -26.16
N PRO A 696 -15.34 10.08 -27.16
CA PRO A 696 -15.22 8.63 -27.15
C PRO A 696 -14.23 8.10 -26.10
N GLY A 697 -13.43 8.97 -25.49
CA GLY A 697 -12.51 8.68 -24.39
C GLY A 697 -13.13 8.78 -23.00
N ASN A 698 -14.43 9.05 -22.90
CA ASN A 698 -15.14 9.07 -21.62
C ASN A 698 -15.22 7.66 -21.02
N GLY A 699 -14.29 7.36 -20.13
CA GLY A 699 -14.35 6.22 -19.22
C GLY A 699 -15.38 6.46 -18.11
N SER A 700 -14.94 6.35 -16.86
CA SER A 700 -15.81 6.63 -15.71
C SER A 700 -16.09 8.13 -15.54
N ARG A 701 -17.32 8.50 -15.15
CA ARG A 701 -17.71 9.87 -14.76
C ARG A 701 -17.57 10.14 -13.26
N GLN A 702 -16.78 9.31 -12.60
CA GLN A 702 -16.43 9.49 -11.20
C GLN A 702 -15.16 10.33 -11.10
N ILE A 703 -15.18 11.37 -10.26
CA ILE A 703 -13.95 12.01 -9.78
C ILE A 703 -13.65 11.48 -8.37
N ASP A 704 -12.40 11.08 -8.15
CA ASP A 704 -11.92 10.71 -6.82
C ASP A 704 -11.03 11.83 -6.28
N ILE A 705 -11.29 12.26 -5.05
CA ILE A 705 -10.51 13.31 -4.36
C ILE A 705 -9.88 12.68 -3.14
N VAL A 706 -8.55 12.55 -3.11
CA VAL A 706 -7.81 12.14 -1.93
C VAL A 706 -7.52 13.39 -1.10
N ASN A 707 -8.28 13.57 -0.02
CA ASN A 707 -8.30 14.80 0.75
C ASN A 707 -7.03 14.99 1.61
N ASP A 708 -6.74 16.27 1.86
CA ASP A 708 -5.71 16.75 2.80
C ASP A 708 -6.40 17.30 4.05
N ASN A 709 -6.60 18.62 4.16
CA ASN A 709 -7.01 19.25 5.42
C ASN A 709 -8.49 19.65 5.53
N VAL A 710 -8.96 19.76 6.77
CA VAL A 710 -10.22 20.41 7.15
C VAL A 710 -10.16 21.94 6.97
N GLY A 711 -11.26 22.63 7.29
CA GLY A 711 -11.34 24.09 7.22
C GLY A 711 -11.68 24.58 5.81
N VAL A 712 -10.96 25.60 5.32
CA VAL A 712 -11.23 26.20 4.00
C VAL A 712 -10.93 25.22 2.86
N GLU A 713 -9.97 24.30 3.04
CA GLU A 713 -9.60 23.31 2.02
C GLU A 713 -10.76 22.34 1.72
N VAL A 714 -11.33 21.69 2.73
CA VAL A 714 -12.48 20.79 2.52
C VAL A 714 -13.71 21.52 1.97
N VAL A 715 -13.93 22.79 2.31
CA VAL A 715 -14.98 23.61 1.69
C VAL A 715 -14.69 23.84 0.20
N SER A 716 -13.44 24.11 -0.16
CA SER A 716 -13.01 24.25 -1.57
C SER A 716 -13.19 22.96 -2.35
N ASP A 717 -12.86 21.81 -1.74
CA ASP A 717 -13.06 20.48 -2.32
C ASP A 717 -14.55 20.15 -2.54
N LEU A 718 -15.42 20.57 -1.61
CA LEU A 718 -16.87 20.46 -1.74
C LEU A 718 -17.44 21.40 -2.81
N CYS A 719 -16.93 22.63 -2.94
CA CYS A 719 -17.30 23.55 -4.02
C CYS A 719 -16.97 22.98 -5.40
N PHE A 720 -15.78 22.41 -5.58
CA PHE A 720 -15.40 21.73 -6.81
C PHE A 720 -16.33 20.54 -7.09
N GLY A 721 -16.59 19.71 -6.07
CA GLY A 721 -17.47 18.55 -6.25
C GLY A 721 -18.90 18.94 -6.62
N LEU A 722 -19.44 20.00 -6.01
CA LEU A 722 -20.78 20.48 -6.29
C LEU A 722 -20.86 20.99 -7.73
N TRP A 723 -19.92 21.84 -8.13
CA TRP A 723 -19.81 22.32 -9.50
C TRP A 723 -19.79 21.14 -10.49
N TYR A 724 -18.95 20.13 -10.28
CA TYR A 724 -18.85 18.99 -11.19
C TYR A 724 -20.17 18.21 -11.31
N VAL A 725 -20.81 17.89 -10.19
CA VAL A 725 -22.08 17.15 -10.18
C VAL A 725 -23.20 17.98 -10.82
N GLU A 726 -23.23 19.29 -10.63
CA GLU A 726 -24.18 20.18 -11.30
C GLU A 726 -23.92 20.24 -12.82
N GLN A 727 -22.67 20.33 -13.26
CA GLN A 727 -22.33 20.25 -14.69
C GLN A 727 -22.76 18.92 -15.31
N MET A 728 -22.62 17.82 -14.57
CA MET A 728 -23.12 16.50 -14.99
C MET A 728 -24.64 16.45 -15.03
N ALA A 729 -25.33 17.04 -14.04
CA ALA A 729 -26.79 17.09 -14.04
C ALA A 729 -27.35 17.85 -15.25
N LEU A 730 -26.67 18.92 -15.69
CA LEU A 730 -27.03 19.66 -16.91
C LEU A 730 -26.97 18.83 -18.20
N LEU A 731 -26.22 17.72 -18.21
CA LEU A 731 -26.16 16.78 -19.34
C LEU A 731 -27.33 15.78 -19.39
N GLY A 732 -28.23 15.78 -18.40
CA GLY A 732 -29.36 14.85 -18.34
C GLY A 732 -28.92 13.38 -18.30
N GLU A 733 -29.55 12.51 -19.10
CA GLU A 733 -29.14 11.09 -19.20
C GLU A 733 -27.68 10.94 -19.61
N ALA A 734 -27.17 11.86 -20.42
CA ALA A 734 -25.77 11.85 -20.85
C ALA A 734 -24.80 12.34 -19.76
N GLY A 735 -25.24 12.71 -18.57
CA GLY A 735 -24.41 12.93 -17.38
C GLY A 735 -24.63 11.89 -16.27
N LYS A 736 -25.49 10.90 -16.51
CA LYS A 736 -25.78 9.82 -15.55
C LYS A 736 -24.49 9.11 -15.17
N GLY A 737 -24.34 8.83 -13.87
CA GLY A 737 -23.11 8.27 -13.29
C GLY A 737 -22.08 9.32 -12.81
N GLY A 738 -22.30 10.61 -13.10
CA GLY A 738 -21.52 11.72 -12.56
C GLY A 738 -21.54 11.73 -11.03
N ARG A 739 -20.37 11.52 -10.41
CA ARG A 739 -20.25 11.49 -8.94
C ARG A 739 -18.85 11.87 -8.47
N VAL A 740 -18.73 12.20 -7.19
CA VAL A 740 -17.47 12.53 -6.52
C VAL A 740 -17.28 11.64 -5.31
N VAL A 741 -16.10 11.03 -5.19
CA VAL A 741 -15.72 10.18 -4.06
C VAL A 741 -14.58 10.84 -3.29
N TYR A 742 -14.82 11.16 -2.03
CA TYR A 742 -13.87 11.77 -1.11
C TYR A 742 -13.15 10.67 -0.31
N HIS A 743 -11.84 10.52 -0.51
CA HIS A 743 -10.99 9.59 0.20
C HIS A 743 -10.31 10.28 1.37
N VAL A 744 -10.61 9.80 2.59
CA VAL A 744 -10.23 10.46 3.84
C VAL A 744 -9.51 9.54 4.80
N LYS A 745 -8.86 10.10 5.81
CA LYS A 745 -8.13 9.33 6.82
C LYS A 745 -9.11 8.66 7.80
N PRO A 746 -8.91 7.39 8.19
CA PRO A 746 -9.80 6.70 9.13
C PRO A 746 -9.53 7.03 10.60
N MET A 747 -8.50 7.81 10.89
CA MET A 747 -8.11 8.24 12.23
C MET A 747 -7.57 9.68 12.20
N PRO A 748 -7.45 10.36 13.34
CA PRO A 748 -6.78 11.65 13.43
C PRO A 748 -5.35 11.50 12.93
N TYR A 749 -4.97 12.33 11.97
CA TYR A 749 -3.73 12.17 11.22
C TYR A 749 -3.22 13.55 10.83
N TYR A 750 -1.91 13.78 10.97
CA TYR A 750 -1.27 15.04 10.61
C TYR A 750 -2.01 16.31 11.10
N VAL A 751 -2.59 16.23 12.30
CA VAL A 751 -3.40 17.27 12.94
C VAL A 751 -4.70 17.56 12.18
N SER A 752 -4.61 18.16 11.00
CA SER A 752 -5.73 18.73 10.25
C SER A 752 -6.30 17.82 9.17
N ASP A 753 -5.78 16.60 8.96
CA ASP A 753 -6.28 15.77 7.89
C ASP A 753 -7.77 15.42 8.07
N VAL A 754 -8.50 15.45 6.96
CA VAL A 754 -9.92 15.14 6.92
C VAL A 754 -10.14 13.67 7.28
N THR A 755 -11.09 13.45 8.19
CA THR A 755 -11.72 12.18 8.53
C THR A 755 -13.21 12.21 8.16
N PRO A 756 -13.93 11.08 8.15
CA PRO A 756 -15.36 11.10 7.84
C PRO A 756 -16.18 12.05 8.72
N ARG A 757 -15.79 12.20 10.00
CA ARG A 757 -16.49 13.07 10.97
C ARG A 757 -16.31 14.56 10.66
N ASP A 758 -15.26 14.91 9.93
CA ASP A 758 -14.95 16.31 9.66
C ASP A 758 -15.88 16.95 8.62
N PHE A 759 -16.53 16.16 7.76
CA PHE A 759 -17.61 16.67 6.91
C PHE A 759 -18.83 17.09 7.73
N ASP A 760 -19.22 16.29 8.73
CA ASP A 760 -20.32 16.62 9.63
C ASP A 760 -19.96 17.82 10.52
N LEU A 761 -18.74 17.86 11.06
CA LEU A 761 -18.21 19.04 11.75
C LEU A 761 -18.31 20.29 10.86
N THR A 762 -17.85 20.20 9.61
CA THR A 762 -17.85 21.34 8.68
C THR A 762 -19.27 21.87 8.45
N LEU A 763 -20.20 20.99 8.11
CA LEU A 763 -21.59 21.39 7.84
C LEU A 763 -22.28 21.91 9.09
N ARG A 764 -22.02 21.31 10.25
CA ARG A 764 -22.59 21.73 11.54
C ARG A 764 -22.11 23.11 11.96
N GLU A 765 -20.82 23.41 11.88
CA GLU A 765 -20.32 24.73 12.25
C GLU A 765 -20.79 25.82 11.27
N LEU A 766 -20.92 25.50 9.97
CA LEU A 766 -21.52 26.42 8.99
C LEU A 766 -23.01 26.68 9.28
N GLU A 767 -23.76 25.66 9.69
CA GLU A 767 -25.16 25.78 10.11
C GLU A 767 -25.30 26.58 11.43
N ALA A 768 -24.44 26.29 12.41
CA ALA A 768 -24.39 27.00 13.68
C ALA A 768 -24.11 28.50 13.48
N ALA A 769 -23.31 28.87 12.48
CA ALA A 769 -22.97 30.25 12.19
C ALA A 769 -24.19 31.15 11.88
N TYR A 770 -25.28 30.60 11.35
CA TYR A 770 -26.50 31.36 11.05
C TYR A 770 -27.74 30.95 11.88
N THR A 771 -27.64 29.89 12.68
CA THR A 771 -28.72 29.43 13.57
C THR A 771 -28.48 29.77 15.03
N GLY A 772 -27.23 29.74 15.50
CA GLY A 772 -26.84 29.95 16.89
C GLY A 772 -26.52 31.40 17.21
N SER A 773 -27.02 31.90 18.33
CA SER A 773 -26.66 33.23 18.85
C SER A 773 -25.25 33.30 19.45
N GLU A 774 -24.60 32.14 19.66
CA GLU A 774 -23.23 32.05 20.20
C GLU A 774 -22.17 32.48 19.19
N PHE A 775 -22.41 32.25 17.89
CA PHE A 775 -21.47 32.60 16.83
C PHE A 775 -21.63 34.07 16.40
N GLU A 776 -22.88 34.50 16.14
CA GLU A 776 -23.20 35.88 15.79
C GLU A 776 -24.46 36.29 16.57
N ALA A 777 -24.34 37.28 17.45
CA ALA A 777 -25.43 37.71 18.33
C ALA A 777 -26.47 38.57 17.60
N ASP A 778 -26.09 39.26 16.52
CA ASP A 778 -26.98 40.11 15.72
C ASP A 778 -27.86 39.26 14.77
N ALA A 779 -29.19 39.36 14.94
CA ALA A 779 -30.15 38.62 14.13
C ALA A 779 -30.11 38.99 12.64
N THR A 780 -29.77 40.24 12.32
CA THR A 780 -29.69 40.73 10.94
C THR A 780 -28.47 40.13 10.23
N LYS A 781 -27.33 40.09 10.92
CA LYS A 781 -26.11 39.46 10.41
C LYS A 781 -26.27 37.95 10.26
N ARG A 782 -26.94 37.29 11.20
CA ARG A 782 -27.31 35.87 11.06
C ARG A 782 -28.20 35.63 9.83
N ALA A 783 -29.16 36.50 9.55
CA ALA A 783 -29.99 36.39 8.34
C ALA A 783 -29.17 36.53 7.05
N ALA A 784 -28.20 37.46 7.00
CA ALA A 784 -27.29 37.60 5.87
C ALA A 784 -26.38 36.35 5.70
N LEU A 785 -25.83 35.81 6.79
CA LEU A 785 -25.08 34.55 6.76
C LEU A 785 -25.93 33.38 6.27
N ARG A 786 -27.18 33.29 6.72
CA ARG A 786 -28.12 32.26 6.29
C ARG A 786 -28.30 32.26 4.77
N HIS A 787 -28.49 33.43 4.17
CA HIS A 787 -28.66 33.57 2.72
C HIS A 787 -27.47 33.02 1.90
N VAL A 788 -26.26 33.11 2.44
CA VAL A 788 -25.03 32.63 1.78
C VAL A 788 -24.72 31.17 2.10
N LEU A 789 -24.82 30.76 3.37
CA LEU A 789 -24.34 29.47 3.85
C LEU A 789 -25.39 28.35 3.70
N GLU A 790 -26.67 28.63 3.93
CA GLU A 790 -27.74 27.63 3.88
C GLU A 790 -27.85 26.90 2.53
N PRO A 791 -27.78 27.59 1.36
CA PRO A 791 -27.85 26.93 0.06
C PRO A 791 -26.73 25.90 -0.15
N PHE A 792 -25.50 26.23 0.27
CA PHE A 792 -24.37 25.31 0.20
C PHE A 792 -24.57 24.09 1.10
N VAL A 793 -24.91 24.31 2.38
CA VAL A 793 -25.12 23.22 3.36
C VAL A 793 -26.21 22.26 2.89
N GLN A 794 -27.33 22.78 2.39
CA GLN A 794 -28.43 21.96 1.89
C GLN A 794 -28.03 21.14 0.65
N ARG A 795 -27.29 21.73 -0.29
CA ARG A 795 -26.83 21.03 -1.51
C ARG A 795 -25.84 19.93 -1.21
N VAL A 796 -24.85 20.19 -0.35
CA VAL A 796 -23.89 19.16 0.06
C VAL A 796 -24.61 17.98 0.73
N ARG A 797 -25.55 18.26 1.65
CA ARG A 797 -26.37 17.20 2.29
C ARG A 797 -27.18 16.42 1.26
N ASP A 798 -27.82 17.09 0.30
CA ASP A 798 -28.55 16.43 -0.79
C ASP A 798 -27.63 15.55 -1.67
N CYS A 799 -26.43 16.02 -2.02
CA CYS A 799 -25.47 15.24 -2.79
C CYS A 799 -25.03 13.96 -2.07
N PHE A 800 -24.76 14.02 -0.77
CA PHE A 800 -24.52 12.83 0.05
C PHE A 800 -25.77 11.94 0.13
N ALA A 801 -26.96 12.53 0.24
CA ALA A 801 -28.20 11.78 0.35
C ALA A 801 -28.53 10.99 -0.93
N ARG A 802 -28.26 11.57 -2.10
CA ARG A 802 -28.40 10.92 -3.41
C ARG A 802 -27.27 9.96 -3.76
N GLY A 803 -26.19 9.92 -2.97
CA GLY A 803 -25.01 9.08 -3.24
C GLY A 803 -24.15 9.57 -4.42
N VAL A 804 -24.37 10.79 -4.90
CA VAL A 804 -23.51 11.44 -5.91
C VAL A 804 -22.26 12.03 -5.27
N PHE A 805 -22.29 12.29 -3.95
CA PHE A 805 -21.09 12.36 -3.12
C PHE A 805 -20.97 11.10 -2.28
N ALA A 806 -19.76 10.56 -2.15
CA ALA A 806 -19.45 9.47 -1.25
C ALA A 806 -18.17 9.76 -0.47
N VAL A 807 -18.09 9.28 0.78
CA VAL A 807 -16.87 9.32 1.60
C VAL A 807 -16.36 7.90 1.79
N GLU A 808 -15.07 7.71 1.55
CA GLU A 808 -14.36 6.44 1.74
C GLU A 808 -13.16 6.65 2.66
N ALA A 809 -13.18 5.97 3.81
CA ALA A 809 -12.03 5.91 4.70
C ALA A 809 -11.40 4.52 4.62
N ASP A 810 -10.16 4.46 4.16
CA ASP A 810 -9.36 3.24 4.09
C ASP A 810 -8.06 3.44 4.84
N THR A 811 -7.60 2.39 5.52
CA THR A 811 -6.36 2.40 6.31
C THR A 811 -5.13 2.68 5.48
N VAL A 812 -5.17 2.41 4.17
CA VAL A 812 -4.09 2.76 3.25
C VAL A 812 -3.73 4.25 3.28
N TRP A 813 -4.69 5.12 3.58
CA TRP A 813 -4.44 6.57 3.64
C TRP A 813 -3.61 6.98 4.84
N THR A 814 -3.49 6.12 5.85
CA THR A 814 -2.66 6.35 7.04
C THR A 814 -1.48 5.38 7.13
N GLN A 815 -1.32 4.46 6.18
CA GLN A 815 -0.19 3.52 6.13
C GLN A 815 1.12 4.20 5.70
N PRO A 816 2.28 3.70 6.16
CA PRO A 816 3.61 4.25 5.82
C PRO A 816 4.01 4.07 4.35
N SER A 817 3.11 3.54 3.52
CA SER A 817 3.36 3.10 2.15
C SER A 817 3.26 4.24 1.13
N GLU A 818 4.05 4.17 0.07
CA GLU A 818 3.93 5.03 -1.11
C GLU A 818 2.69 4.64 -1.93
N TYR A 819 2.24 5.47 -2.88
CA TYR A 819 1.06 5.09 -3.67
C TYR A 819 1.31 4.02 -4.73
N ARG A 820 2.57 3.78 -5.08
CA ARG A 820 2.98 2.57 -5.84
C ARG A 820 2.85 1.27 -5.04
N ASP A 821 2.60 1.39 -3.74
CA ASP A 821 2.40 0.29 -2.82
C ASP A 821 0.92 0.12 -2.41
N LEU A 822 0.00 0.88 -3.04
CA LEU A 822 -1.42 0.73 -2.77
C LEU A 822 -1.83 -0.73 -2.99
N PRO A 823 -2.54 -1.35 -2.02
CA PRO A 823 -2.96 -2.73 -2.13
C PRO A 823 -3.91 -2.94 -3.33
N PRO A 824 -3.89 -4.13 -3.96
CA PRO A 824 -4.79 -4.44 -5.07
C PRO A 824 -6.26 -4.23 -4.73
N ARG A 825 -6.68 -4.59 -3.50
CA ARG A 825 -8.06 -4.37 -3.00
C ARG A 825 -8.51 -2.90 -3.05
N VAL A 826 -7.58 -1.95 -2.95
CA VAL A 826 -7.86 -0.51 -2.97
C VAL A 826 -7.97 -0.06 -4.43
N LEU A 827 -6.97 -0.37 -5.25
CA LEU A 827 -6.92 0.03 -6.65
C LEU A 827 -8.09 -0.55 -7.45
N ASN A 828 -8.30 -1.86 -7.33
CA ASN A 828 -9.39 -2.57 -8.00
C ASN A 828 -10.76 -2.10 -7.55
N ARG A 829 -10.91 -1.54 -6.34
CA ARG A 829 -12.20 -1.06 -5.81
C ARG A 829 -12.50 0.40 -6.16
N TYR A 830 -11.47 1.23 -6.18
CA TYR A 830 -11.64 2.69 -6.24
C TYR A 830 -11.26 3.27 -7.60
N PHE A 831 -10.20 2.78 -8.22
CA PHE A 831 -9.53 3.51 -9.31
C PHE A 831 -9.55 2.77 -10.64
N TYR A 832 -9.04 1.55 -10.71
CA TYR A 832 -8.98 0.76 -11.94
C TYR A 832 -8.70 -0.71 -11.68
N THR A 833 -9.03 -1.54 -12.68
CA THR A 833 -8.62 -2.94 -12.77
C THR A 833 -7.99 -3.22 -14.13
N GLN A 834 -6.86 -3.93 -14.15
CA GLN A 834 -6.11 -4.28 -15.36
C GLN A 834 -6.34 -5.74 -15.75
N HIS A 835 -6.59 -5.97 -17.04
CA HIS A 835 -6.79 -7.29 -17.65
C HIS A 835 -5.80 -7.50 -18.78
N VAL A 836 -5.68 -8.73 -19.25
CA VAL A 836 -4.96 -9.04 -20.49
C VAL A 836 -5.96 -9.02 -21.66
N ALA A 837 -5.63 -8.31 -22.74
CA ALA A 837 -6.48 -8.25 -23.93
C ALA A 837 -6.69 -9.65 -24.54
N THR A 838 -7.90 -9.91 -25.05
CA THR A 838 -8.23 -11.18 -25.72
C THR A 838 -7.40 -11.39 -27.00
N PRO A 839 -7.15 -12.65 -27.41
CA PRO A 839 -6.19 -12.98 -28.45
C PRO A 839 -6.74 -12.63 -29.85
N ALA A 840 -6.62 -11.38 -30.28
CA ALA A 840 -6.80 -10.98 -31.68
C ALA A 840 -5.49 -10.54 -32.37
N LYS A 841 -4.37 -10.42 -31.64
CA LYS A 841 -3.00 -10.33 -32.19
C LYS A 841 -1.99 -10.37 -31.04
N ALA A 842 -1.47 -11.57 -30.76
CA ALA A 842 -0.27 -11.76 -29.95
C ALA A 842 0.90 -11.09 -30.68
N VAL A 843 1.61 -10.21 -29.98
CA VAL A 843 2.83 -9.53 -30.46
C VAL A 843 3.97 -10.09 -29.62
N GLY A 844 5.07 -10.51 -30.22
CA GLY A 844 6.21 -11.09 -29.49
C GLY A 844 6.92 -10.04 -28.62
N VAL A 845 7.66 -10.48 -27.59
CA VAL A 845 8.40 -9.59 -26.67
C VAL A 845 9.32 -8.63 -27.45
N ALA A 846 10.04 -9.12 -28.46
CA ALA A 846 10.88 -8.30 -29.35
C ALA A 846 10.10 -7.25 -30.17
N GLU A 847 8.84 -7.51 -30.50
CA GLU A 847 7.99 -6.60 -31.30
C GLU A 847 7.24 -5.61 -30.37
N ALA A 848 6.96 -6.01 -29.12
CA ALA A 848 6.60 -5.10 -28.04
C ALA A 848 7.76 -4.13 -27.72
N LEU A 849 9.01 -4.62 -27.71
CA LEU A 849 10.24 -3.84 -27.58
C LEU A 849 10.51 -2.97 -28.82
N ALA A 850 10.32 -3.45 -30.05
CA ALA A 850 10.52 -2.65 -31.28
C ALA A 850 9.44 -1.58 -31.49
N ALA A 851 8.22 -1.80 -30.99
CA ALA A 851 7.14 -0.81 -30.99
C ALA A 851 7.31 0.27 -29.89
N THR A 852 8.35 0.20 -29.05
CA THR A 852 8.73 1.25 -28.07
C THR A 852 9.46 2.44 -28.71
N GLY A 853 9.32 2.63 -30.03
CA GLY A 853 10.09 3.54 -30.87
C GLY A 853 10.58 4.82 -30.18
N SER A 854 11.91 4.96 -30.11
CA SER A 854 12.66 6.10 -29.58
C SER A 854 12.32 6.52 -28.13
N PRO A 855 13.31 6.63 -27.23
CA PRO A 855 13.11 7.00 -25.82
C PRO A 855 12.51 8.41 -25.61
N ASN A 856 12.26 9.17 -26.68
CA ASN A 856 11.68 10.51 -26.63
C ASN A 856 10.14 10.54 -26.71
N THR A 857 9.43 9.40 -26.67
CA THR A 857 7.97 9.41 -26.54
C THR A 857 7.47 8.67 -25.28
N PRO A 858 6.59 9.28 -24.45
CA PRO A 858 6.02 8.69 -23.23
C PRO A 858 5.22 7.38 -23.44
N GLN A 859 5.09 6.93 -24.69
CA GLN A 859 4.28 5.78 -25.09
C GLN A 859 5.08 4.46 -25.13
N GLY A 860 6.42 4.51 -25.05
CA GLY A 860 7.29 3.35 -25.15
C GLY A 860 7.45 2.51 -23.88
N LEU A 861 7.20 3.08 -22.69
CA LEU A 861 7.38 2.36 -21.42
C LEU A 861 6.22 1.38 -21.07
N TYR A 862 5.07 1.49 -21.74
CA TYR A 862 3.79 0.92 -21.28
C TYR A 862 3.37 -0.41 -21.89
N ARG A 863 4.29 -1.25 -22.39
CA ARG A 863 3.88 -2.45 -23.12
C ARG A 863 4.63 -3.71 -22.74
N MET A 864 4.60 -4.07 -21.47
CA MET A 864 4.46 -5.48 -21.11
C MET A 864 3.00 -5.88 -21.39
N ASN A 865 2.75 -6.30 -22.64
CA ASN A 865 1.49 -6.76 -23.23
C ASN A 865 0.33 -5.75 -23.28
N LYS A 866 -0.57 -5.92 -24.25
CA LYS A 866 -1.81 -5.16 -24.40
C LYS A 866 -2.69 -5.44 -23.17
N THR A 867 -2.54 -4.65 -22.12
CA THR A 867 -3.44 -4.68 -20.97
C THR A 867 -4.64 -3.79 -21.26
N GLU A 868 -5.83 -4.31 -21.02
CA GLU A 868 -7.06 -3.52 -21.02
C GLU A 868 -7.27 -2.99 -19.61
N VAL A 869 -7.31 -1.67 -19.47
CA VAL A 869 -7.57 -1.01 -18.20
C VAL A 869 -9.06 -0.66 -18.15
N TYR A 870 -9.73 -1.12 -17.10
CA TYR A 870 -11.13 -0.81 -16.82
C TYR A 870 -11.16 0.33 -15.78
N PRO A 871 -11.32 1.60 -16.21
CA PRO A 871 -11.29 2.75 -15.32
C PRO A 871 -12.55 2.78 -14.45
N ARG A 872 -12.38 2.92 -13.14
CA ARG A 872 -13.45 3.27 -12.20
C ARG A 872 -13.49 4.75 -11.86
N SER A 873 -12.36 5.42 -12.02
CA SER A 873 -12.23 6.87 -11.89
C SER A 873 -11.93 7.48 -13.26
N GLY A 874 -12.59 8.60 -13.56
CA GLY A 874 -12.26 9.44 -14.72
C GLY A 874 -11.12 10.40 -14.43
N LEU A 875 -10.95 10.79 -13.16
CA LEU A 875 -9.87 11.67 -12.71
C LEU A 875 -9.66 11.50 -11.20
N VAL A 876 -8.41 11.30 -10.79
CA VAL A 876 -8.02 11.26 -9.37
C VAL A 876 -7.26 12.54 -9.00
N LEU A 877 -7.81 13.31 -8.07
CA LEU A 877 -7.21 14.52 -7.51
C LEU A 877 -6.55 14.19 -6.16
N PHE A 878 -5.23 14.28 -6.08
CA PHE A 878 -4.49 14.15 -4.82
C PHE A 878 -4.19 15.53 -4.25
N LYS A 879 -4.76 15.83 -3.08
CA LYS A 879 -4.60 17.12 -2.40
C LYS A 879 -3.41 17.11 -1.45
N GLY A 880 -2.66 18.21 -1.40
CA GLY A 880 -1.71 18.47 -0.34
C GLY A 880 -0.31 17.88 -0.54
N ASP A 881 0.57 18.26 0.38
CA ASP A 881 2.00 17.94 0.34
C ASP A 881 2.28 16.45 0.64
N LEU A 882 1.58 15.87 1.62
CA LEU A 882 1.76 14.47 2.00
C LEU A 882 1.35 13.52 0.88
N ASN A 883 0.18 13.74 0.26
CA ASN A 883 -0.29 12.89 -0.83
C ASN A 883 0.66 12.97 -2.04
N TYR A 884 1.18 14.17 -2.37
CA TYR A 884 2.21 14.31 -3.40
C TYR A 884 3.51 13.56 -3.03
N ARG A 885 4.01 13.72 -1.79
CA ARG A 885 5.20 12.98 -1.33
C ARG A 885 4.99 11.48 -1.45
N ARG A 886 3.77 10.97 -1.22
CA ARG A 886 3.42 9.55 -1.41
C ARG A 886 3.30 9.15 -2.89
N LEU A 887 2.85 10.04 -3.77
CA LEU A 887 2.81 9.83 -5.24
C LEU A 887 4.21 9.64 -5.82
N VAL A 888 5.16 10.50 -5.43
CA VAL A 888 6.55 10.46 -5.93
C VAL A 888 7.49 9.71 -4.97
N GLY A 889 6.94 9.18 -3.87
CA GLY A 889 7.60 8.46 -2.79
C GLY A 889 8.76 9.17 -2.11
N ASP A 890 8.70 10.50 -2.03
CA ASP A 890 9.53 11.34 -1.15
C ASP A 890 11.04 11.10 -1.37
N ARG A 891 11.52 11.30 -2.60
CA ARG A 891 12.91 11.05 -3.00
C ARG A 891 13.59 12.29 -3.57
N TYR A 892 14.92 12.28 -3.57
CA TYR A 892 15.73 13.12 -4.44
C TYR A 892 15.72 12.55 -5.85
N TRP A 893 14.84 13.10 -6.69
CA TRP A 893 14.68 12.73 -8.09
C TRP A 893 15.70 13.43 -9.00
N ASP A 894 16.23 14.58 -8.57
CA ASP A 894 17.32 15.28 -9.23
C ASP A 894 18.67 14.84 -8.65
N ARG A 895 19.56 14.33 -9.51
CA ARG A 895 20.90 13.91 -9.10
C ARG A 895 21.73 15.08 -8.59
N SER A 896 21.57 16.26 -9.16
CA SER A 896 22.26 17.48 -8.74
C SER A 896 21.84 17.90 -7.34
N ASP A 897 20.54 17.83 -7.01
CA ASP A 897 20.06 18.08 -5.63
C ASP A 897 20.75 17.13 -4.66
N PHE A 898 20.71 15.82 -4.96
CA PHE A 898 21.39 14.82 -4.12
C PHE A 898 22.90 15.06 -3.99
N ILE A 899 23.59 15.46 -5.06
CA ILE A 899 25.03 15.74 -5.00
C ILE A 899 25.30 16.99 -4.15
N THR A 900 24.48 18.03 -4.27
CA THR A 900 24.71 19.30 -3.54
C THR A 900 24.67 19.11 -2.03
N THR A 901 23.87 18.15 -1.56
CA THR A 901 23.69 17.85 -0.14
C THR A 901 24.84 17.01 0.44
N LEU A 902 25.74 16.45 -0.40
CA LEU A 902 26.91 15.68 0.05
C LEU A 902 28.06 16.55 0.56
N ALA A 903 28.82 16.00 1.52
CA ALA A 903 30.09 16.56 1.98
C ALA A 903 31.16 16.60 0.85
N PRO A 904 32.13 17.53 0.88
CA PRO A 904 33.17 17.63 -0.17
C PRO A 904 33.98 16.35 -0.39
N THR A 905 34.23 15.56 0.65
CA THR A 905 34.93 14.27 0.57
C THR A 905 34.15 13.21 -0.20
N ASP A 906 32.82 13.23 -0.08
CA ASP A 906 31.93 12.24 -0.70
C ASP A 906 31.69 12.53 -2.19
N LYS A 907 31.87 13.80 -2.61
CA LYS A 907 31.78 14.22 -4.02
C LYS A 907 32.89 13.62 -4.88
N ALA A 908 34.08 13.38 -4.31
CA ALA A 908 35.23 12.85 -5.05
C ALA A 908 35.03 11.41 -5.54
N ASP A 909 34.25 10.59 -4.85
CA ASP A 909 33.97 9.18 -5.17
C ASP A 909 32.93 8.98 -6.28
N LEU A 910 32.14 10.01 -6.60
CA LEU A 910 31.03 9.92 -7.56
C LEU A 910 31.43 10.08 -9.03
N HIS A 911 32.65 10.54 -9.29
CA HIS A 911 33.19 10.75 -10.65
C HIS A 911 33.95 9.52 -11.20
N THR A 912 34.09 8.46 -10.41
CA THR A 912 34.81 7.24 -10.79
C THR A 912 33.85 6.21 -11.39
N ALA A 913 33.94 5.96 -12.70
CA ALA A 913 33.16 4.92 -13.36
C ALA A 913 33.40 3.54 -12.69
N PRO A 914 32.38 2.68 -12.53
CA PRO A 914 32.57 1.37 -11.93
C PRO A 914 33.59 0.55 -12.74
N GLN A 915 34.70 0.14 -12.11
CA GLN A 915 35.78 -0.63 -12.75
C GLN A 915 35.39 -2.06 -13.20
N GLY A 916 34.11 -2.38 -13.36
CA GLY A 916 33.61 -3.74 -13.62
C GLY A 916 32.83 -3.97 -14.92
N TYR A 917 32.55 -2.92 -15.72
CA TYR A 917 31.84 -3.12 -16.99
C TYR A 917 32.73 -3.77 -18.04
N SER A 918 32.22 -4.81 -18.69
CA SER A 918 32.77 -5.40 -19.90
C SER A 918 32.79 -4.38 -21.05
N ALA A 919 33.57 -4.63 -22.09
CA ALA A 919 33.63 -3.75 -23.25
C ALA A 919 32.26 -3.60 -23.95
N ALA A 920 31.43 -4.66 -23.93
CA ALA A 920 30.08 -4.63 -24.47
C ALA A 920 29.12 -3.78 -23.62
N GLU A 921 29.19 -3.87 -22.29
CA GLU A 921 28.39 -3.02 -21.39
C GLU A 921 28.82 -1.55 -21.47
N LYS A 922 30.12 -1.29 -21.64
CA LYS A 922 30.62 0.08 -21.86
C LYS A 922 30.12 0.65 -23.18
N ALA A 923 30.19 -0.14 -24.26
CA ALA A 923 29.68 0.26 -25.58
C ALA A 923 28.16 0.47 -25.57
N LEU A 924 27.39 -0.38 -24.86
CA LEU A 924 25.95 -0.24 -24.70
C LEU A 924 25.59 1.00 -23.88
N VAL A 925 26.32 1.30 -22.80
CA VAL A 925 26.15 2.54 -22.03
C VAL A 925 26.52 3.75 -22.89
N GLU A 926 27.59 3.70 -23.68
CA GLU A 926 27.95 4.76 -24.63
C GLU A 926 26.88 4.97 -25.71
N GLU A 927 26.33 3.89 -26.27
CA GLU A 927 25.24 3.92 -27.26
C GLU A 927 23.94 4.48 -26.67
N LEU A 928 23.57 4.05 -25.45
CA LEU A 928 22.39 4.55 -24.71
C LEU A 928 22.55 6.01 -24.24
N THR A 929 23.78 6.50 -24.11
CA THR A 929 24.06 7.88 -23.70
C THR A 929 24.49 8.79 -24.84
N GLN A 930 24.67 8.26 -26.06
CA GLN A 930 25.14 9.02 -27.23
C GLN A 930 24.15 10.08 -27.71
N ASP A 931 22.85 9.80 -27.63
CA ASP A 931 21.78 10.73 -28.04
C ASP A 931 21.11 11.45 -26.86
N THR A 932 21.50 11.13 -25.62
CA THR A 932 21.00 11.78 -24.42
C THR A 932 22.00 12.87 -24.04
N PRO A 933 21.68 14.18 -24.21
CA PRO A 933 22.59 15.22 -23.78
C PRO A 933 22.95 14.98 -22.31
N ALA A 934 24.21 15.16 -21.92
CA ALA A 934 24.63 14.95 -20.54
C ALA A 934 23.82 15.77 -19.51
N SER A 935 23.12 16.83 -19.95
CA SER A 935 22.13 17.56 -19.16
C SER A 935 20.83 16.78 -18.88
N ALA A 936 20.32 16.00 -19.83
CA ALA A 936 19.10 15.20 -19.67
C ALA A 936 19.27 13.99 -18.73
N LEU A 937 20.50 13.51 -18.54
CA LEU A 937 20.86 12.52 -17.50
C LEU A 937 20.98 13.13 -16.09
N MET A 938 20.91 14.47 -15.99
CA MET A 938 21.05 15.24 -14.75
C MET A 938 19.74 15.89 -14.31
N ASP A 939 18.72 15.92 -15.17
CA ASP A 939 17.41 16.49 -14.87
C ASP A 939 16.49 15.47 -14.18
N ALA A 940 15.68 15.94 -13.23
CA ALA A 940 14.67 15.08 -12.59
C ALA A 940 13.62 14.61 -13.61
N PRO A 941 13.09 13.38 -13.49
CA PRO A 941 11.95 12.95 -14.29
C PRO A 941 10.75 13.87 -14.05
N THR A 942 9.93 14.02 -15.08
CA THR A 942 8.65 14.73 -15.02
C THR A 942 7.66 13.99 -14.13
N PHE A 943 6.65 14.72 -13.63
CA PHE A 943 5.56 14.11 -12.87
C PHE A 943 4.86 13.00 -13.68
N HIS A 944 4.66 13.22 -14.98
CA HIS A 944 4.06 12.24 -15.88
C HIS A 944 4.88 10.94 -15.92
N GLU A 945 6.20 11.01 -16.10
CA GLU A 945 7.09 9.84 -16.12
C GLU A 945 7.06 9.07 -14.79
N VAL A 946 7.08 9.77 -13.65
CA VAL A 946 7.03 9.13 -12.33
C VAL A 946 5.71 8.42 -12.07
N ILE A 947 4.58 9.06 -12.40
CA ILE A 947 3.25 8.48 -12.17
C ILE A 947 2.99 7.31 -13.12
N THR A 948 3.28 7.52 -14.40
CA THR A 948 2.97 6.52 -15.41
C THR A 948 3.68 5.20 -15.09
N ALA A 949 4.89 5.23 -14.50
CA ALA A 949 5.69 4.04 -14.20
C ALA A 949 4.98 2.97 -13.37
N TYR A 950 3.98 3.34 -12.57
CA TYR A 950 3.19 2.39 -11.76
C TYR A 950 1.67 2.63 -11.85
N TRP A 951 1.20 3.64 -12.59
CA TRP A 951 -0.20 3.99 -12.67
C TRP A 951 -0.63 4.19 -14.13
N PRO A 952 -1.74 3.58 -14.60
CA PRO A 952 -2.18 3.68 -15.98
C PRO A 952 -2.85 5.03 -16.27
N SER A 953 -2.09 6.12 -16.23
CA SER A 953 -2.65 7.47 -16.28
C SER A 953 -3.30 7.83 -17.62
N HIS A 954 -2.96 7.11 -18.69
CA HIS A 954 -3.64 7.20 -19.99
C HIS A 954 -5.12 6.78 -19.93
N ALA A 955 -5.51 5.95 -18.96
CA ALA A 955 -6.88 5.47 -18.75
C ALA A 955 -7.50 6.05 -17.47
N VAL A 956 -6.70 6.27 -16.43
CA VAL A 956 -7.12 6.88 -15.16
C VAL A 956 -6.21 8.07 -14.84
N PRO A 957 -6.49 9.25 -15.41
CA PRO A 957 -5.71 10.45 -15.18
C PRO A 957 -5.56 10.82 -13.71
N VAL A 958 -4.40 11.36 -13.37
CA VAL A 958 -4.01 11.77 -12.02
C VAL A 958 -3.61 13.24 -12.03
N CYS A 959 -4.14 14.00 -11.09
CA CYS A 959 -3.73 15.36 -10.81
C CYS A 959 -3.23 15.48 -9.37
N ALA A 960 -2.03 16.03 -9.18
CA ALA A 960 -1.56 16.46 -7.86
C ALA A 960 -1.79 17.96 -7.69
N ILE A 961 -2.40 18.36 -6.57
CA ILE A 961 -2.68 19.77 -6.24
C ILE A 961 -2.04 20.04 -4.87
N ARG A 962 -0.92 20.75 -4.85
CA ARG A 962 -0.07 20.87 -3.66
C ARG A 962 0.50 22.27 -3.48
N THR A 963 0.40 22.80 -2.26
CA THR A 963 1.34 23.83 -1.78
C THR A 963 2.66 23.17 -1.36
N ILE A 964 3.79 23.70 -1.80
CA ILE A 964 5.11 23.09 -1.61
C ILE A 964 5.57 23.28 -0.15
N LYS A 965 5.53 22.20 0.64
CA LYS A 965 5.91 22.15 2.06
C LYS A 965 7.01 21.09 2.34
N SER A 966 7.65 20.58 1.29
CA SER A 966 8.76 19.63 1.36
C SER A 966 9.78 19.85 0.24
N GLU A 967 11.02 19.42 0.47
CA GLU A 967 12.17 19.59 -0.44
C GLU A 967 12.01 18.86 -1.79
N CYS A 968 11.04 17.95 -1.92
CA CYS A 968 10.75 17.26 -3.17
C CYS A 968 10.10 18.22 -4.19
N CYS A 969 10.71 18.35 -5.38
CA CYS A 969 10.36 19.33 -6.41
C CYS A 969 10.15 18.71 -7.81
N VAL A 970 9.65 17.48 -7.90
CA VAL A 970 9.26 16.89 -9.20
C VAL A 970 8.10 17.69 -9.80
N GLY A 971 8.28 18.23 -11.01
CA GLY A 971 7.28 19.07 -11.68
C GLY A 971 7.55 20.56 -11.64
N VAL A 972 8.59 21.01 -10.91
CA VAL A 972 9.12 22.38 -11.04
C VAL A 972 10.10 22.44 -12.22
N PRO A 973 9.93 23.36 -13.17
CA PRO A 973 10.91 23.58 -14.23
C PRO A 973 12.31 23.88 -13.67
N GLY A 974 13.35 23.25 -14.24
CA GLY A 974 14.71 23.31 -13.71
C GLY A 974 15.31 24.73 -13.65
N ASP A 975 14.93 25.60 -14.59
CA ASP A 975 15.29 27.01 -14.61
C ASP A 975 14.61 27.82 -13.49
N VAL A 976 13.31 27.60 -13.27
CA VAL A 976 12.54 28.22 -12.18
C VAL A 976 13.11 27.81 -10.83
N LYS A 977 13.37 26.51 -10.65
CA LYS A 977 14.00 25.95 -9.46
C LYS A 977 15.37 26.58 -9.20
N SER A 978 16.25 26.57 -10.19
CA SER A 978 17.61 27.13 -10.07
C SER A 978 17.60 28.61 -9.68
N ARG A 979 16.70 29.40 -10.29
CA ARG A 979 16.52 30.81 -9.93
C ARG A 979 16.07 30.97 -8.48
N LEU A 980 15.03 30.24 -8.05
CA LEU A 980 14.51 30.36 -6.69
C LEU A 980 15.53 29.89 -5.64
N ASP A 981 16.31 28.85 -5.92
CA ASP A 981 17.39 28.40 -5.05
C ASP A 981 18.50 29.46 -4.93
N GLN A 982 18.82 30.18 -6.00
CA GLN A 982 19.81 31.26 -5.98
C GLN A 982 19.29 32.51 -5.23
N GLU A 983 18.03 32.90 -5.47
CA GLU A 983 17.44 34.11 -4.91
C GLU A 983 17.02 33.96 -3.44
N LEU A 984 16.48 32.80 -3.07
CA LEU A 984 15.82 32.57 -1.78
C LEU A 984 16.47 31.45 -0.94
N GLY A 985 17.47 30.75 -1.48
CA GLY A 985 17.97 29.50 -0.89
C GLY A 985 16.92 28.38 -0.94
N ILE A 986 17.15 27.25 -0.27
CA ILE A 986 16.22 26.09 -0.29
C ILE A 986 14.91 26.32 0.48
N GLY A 987 14.79 27.43 1.23
CA GLY A 987 13.67 27.68 2.13
C GLY A 987 12.31 27.79 1.42
N TRP A 988 12.27 28.22 0.16
CA TRP A 988 11.02 28.34 -0.59
C TRP A 988 10.29 26.99 -0.72
N ARG A 989 11.04 25.88 -0.75
CA ARG A 989 10.55 24.50 -0.88
C ARG A 989 9.79 23.98 0.35
N VAL A 990 9.79 24.69 1.48
CA VAL A 990 9.19 24.20 2.75
C VAL A 990 8.24 25.20 3.40
N THR A 991 7.89 26.28 2.71
CA THR A 991 7.11 27.40 3.26
C THR A 991 5.62 27.31 3.00
N GLY A 992 5.19 26.53 2.00
CA GLY A 992 3.81 26.55 1.50
C GLY A 992 3.45 27.81 0.70
N LYS A 993 4.40 28.72 0.43
CA LYS A 993 4.16 29.94 -0.34
C LYS A 993 3.97 29.69 -1.83
N TYR A 994 4.60 28.62 -2.35
CA TYR A 994 4.54 28.22 -3.75
C TYR A 994 3.65 26.98 -3.91
N GLY A 995 3.09 26.80 -5.09
CA GLY A 995 2.16 25.72 -5.38
C GLY A 995 2.40 25.07 -6.74
N GLU A 996 1.84 23.88 -6.88
CA GLU A 996 1.92 23.04 -8.08
C GLU A 996 0.54 22.41 -8.33
N ILE A 997 0.12 22.43 -9.59
CA ILE A 997 -0.97 21.64 -10.14
C ILE A 997 -0.36 20.86 -11.30
N LEU A 998 -0.14 19.57 -11.08
CA LEU A 998 0.57 18.68 -12.00
C LEU A 998 -0.39 17.60 -12.49
N PHE A 999 -0.31 17.26 -13.77
CA PHE A 999 -1.25 16.39 -14.46
C PHE A 999 -0.55 15.29 -15.26
N SER A 1000 -1.02 14.07 -15.06
CA SER A 1000 -0.64 12.89 -15.83
C SER A 1000 -1.90 12.26 -16.40
N GLY A 1001 -2.08 12.30 -17.73
CA GLY A 1001 -3.22 11.70 -18.45
C GLY A 1001 -3.46 12.31 -19.82
#